data_AF-A0A956KYA0-F1
#
_entry.id   AF-A0A956KYA0-F1
#
_cell.length_a   1.000
_cell.length_b   1.000
_cell.length_c   1.000
_cell.angle_alpha   90.00
_cell.angle_beta   90.00
_cell.angle_gamma   90.00
#
_symmetry.space_group_name_H-M   'P 1'
#
loop_
_entity.id
_entity.type
_entity.pdbx_description
1 polymer ?
#
loop_
_entity_poly.entity_id
_entity_poly.type
_entity_poly.pdbx_seq_one_letter_code
_entity_poly.pdbx_strand_id
1 'polypeptide(L)'
;MPTLRTRSLLPLLFPLTVACSTELAGGDATPQPPGQAGAAPEASADVAAVEVDDRPPVPLDQWRDVKKEGEAAARVADLEQRIEKCRAFVKAHPEHQATADVLESLSDALIEKGGFDPAELAGCLEAKAELEDESSLPTELVERYHLKHDLPTESGLRLLALSRERLDQDEKELALESDERRREWMELRIAYQRAKTHGFEARLHLRDGKVDLAMDALERAQAETTKLAKDIQLRDADGKPVRTMAAGVLEELFVLSAEAHKRKGDEAAAREALSQALGFMNDIEVRRMYDQLRDSLQVGKGDEQEVTAAAQAAQKFELEDLKGKKVKLEDYRGKVVLVTFWATWCGPCKKEMPELQKFQEANKDKGVEVLAINIDDFNSRSKIKPFLDKNNLDVKVLLEKPEQLTDYNYQAIPALYVVDREGKIAHARTGYDPQLKEKLQNEIAAIVESKKGNSGRELLTIEQAPAGWGVRWKQPVNGDVRAVAVASAAKGQPGEVGAVGREGLLRWAADGKALGAKPLAGWTRSLDATDLDGDGKREWIVGGWQDVKVLDHTGELYWEHSGDGMVTVSGHHDLNGDGFQELILQEGDRVVAMKAVPDPMWTSAPFKELEAVHVDPKGGLVVQADGELIELSARGKIESRGKKAPEGRTLSGRIATPDGTVDVYEGKWDPTPVLDHDVDGDGEDDVVVAGRQGLIVYDRQGKPLLRVRSHDVGLTVAVGDLDGKAGDEVVIFVEHY
;
A
#
# COMPACT_ATOMS: atom_id res chain seq x y z
N MET A 1 -7.96 48.19 -14.09
CA MET A 1 -9.44 48.32 -14.10
C MET A 1 -10.01 47.44 -15.21
N PRO A 2 -11.28 47.02 -15.13
CA PRO A 2 -11.64 45.62 -15.40
C PRO A 2 -12.45 45.47 -16.72
N THR A 3 -12.97 44.29 -17.12
CA THR A 3 -14.12 43.60 -16.48
C THR A 3 -14.11 42.06 -16.62
N LEU A 4 -14.45 41.40 -15.50
CA LEU A 4 -15.37 40.26 -15.35
C LEU A 4 -15.26 39.06 -16.32
N ARG A 5 -14.85 37.90 -15.77
CA ARG A 5 -15.41 36.60 -16.14
C ARG A 5 -16.71 36.37 -15.37
N THR A 6 -17.78 35.98 -16.05
CA THR A 6 -18.95 35.29 -15.44
C THR A 6 -18.79 33.78 -15.55
N ARG A 7 -19.54 33.02 -14.72
CA ARG A 7 -19.45 31.55 -14.63
C ARG A 7 -20.28 30.81 -15.69
N SER A 8 -19.95 29.52 -15.83
CA SER A 8 -20.85 28.39 -16.06
C SER A 8 -21.03 27.80 -17.47
N LEU A 9 -21.11 26.46 -17.45
CA LEU A 9 -21.65 25.51 -18.44
C LEU A 9 -20.84 25.24 -19.73
N LEU A 10 -20.32 24.01 -19.81
CA LEU A 10 -20.19 23.28 -21.08
C LEU A 10 -21.59 23.05 -21.69
N PRO A 11 -21.66 22.89 -23.01
CA PRO A 11 -22.03 21.56 -23.51
C PRO A 11 -21.00 20.98 -24.50
N LEU A 12 -21.09 19.67 -24.74
CA LEU A 12 -20.35 19.00 -25.81
C LEU A 12 -20.91 19.41 -27.18
N LEU A 13 -20.07 19.39 -28.23
CA LEU A 13 -20.19 18.38 -29.31
C LEU A 13 -19.02 18.47 -30.33
N PHE A 14 -18.90 17.43 -31.15
CA PHE A 14 -17.80 17.15 -32.08
C PHE A 14 -17.71 18.14 -33.27
N PRO A 15 -16.50 18.35 -33.84
CA PRO A 15 -16.37 18.66 -35.26
C PRO A 15 -16.62 17.38 -36.09
N LEU A 16 -17.50 17.45 -37.09
CA LEU A 16 -17.84 16.33 -37.98
C LEU A 16 -17.44 16.72 -39.41
N THR A 17 -16.67 15.87 -40.10
CA THR A 17 -16.34 16.06 -41.52
C THR A 17 -16.76 14.87 -42.39
N VAL A 18 -17.80 15.12 -43.20
CA VAL A 18 -17.92 14.75 -44.62
C VAL A 18 -17.83 13.26 -45.01
N ALA A 19 -18.97 12.69 -45.44
CA ALA A 19 -19.23 12.40 -46.87
C ALA A 19 -20.68 11.93 -47.15
N CYS A 20 -21.25 12.37 -48.29
CA CYS A 20 -22.23 11.68 -49.16
C CYS A 20 -23.54 11.07 -48.58
N SER A 21 -24.73 11.22 -49.20
CA SER A 21 -25.18 11.91 -50.43
C SER A 21 -26.72 12.11 -50.42
N THR A 22 -27.25 12.97 -51.30
CA THR A 22 -28.58 12.91 -52.02
C THR A 22 -29.82 12.32 -51.31
N GLU A 23 -31.04 12.89 -51.29
CA GLU A 23 -31.68 14.10 -51.90
C GLU A 23 -33.10 14.23 -51.25
N LEU A 24 -34.10 15.09 -51.57
CA LEU A 24 -34.39 16.04 -52.66
C LEU A 24 -35.43 17.09 -52.18
N ALA A 25 -35.24 18.39 -52.46
CA ALA A 25 -36.21 19.51 -52.31
C ALA A 25 -36.77 19.81 -50.88
N GLY A 26 -37.25 21.01 -50.54
CA GLY A 26 -37.22 22.31 -51.23
C GLY A 26 -38.47 23.17 -50.92
N GLY A 27 -38.29 24.39 -50.38
CA GLY A 27 -39.36 25.39 -50.19
C GLY A 27 -39.29 26.19 -48.88
N ASP A 28 -39.37 27.53 -48.96
CA ASP A 28 -39.42 28.46 -47.82
C ASP A 28 -40.80 28.53 -47.16
N ALA A 29 -40.84 28.64 -45.82
CA ALA A 29 -41.91 29.34 -45.09
C ALA A 29 -41.49 29.68 -43.64
N THR A 30 -41.61 30.95 -43.25
CA THR A 30 -41.44 31.45 -41.87
C THR A 30 -42.57 32.43 -41.53
N PRO A 31 -42.84 32.76 -40.26
CA PRO A 31 -43.08 31.87 -39.11
C PRO A 31 -44.34 32.30 -38.32
N GLN A 32 -44.82 31.51 -37.34
CA GLN A 32 -45.72 32.03 -36.28
C GLN A 32 -45.57 31.29 -34.93
N PRO A 33 -45.84 31.94 -33.77
CA PRO A 33 -45.55 31.37 -32.45
C PRO A 33 -46.78 30.94 -31.63
N PRO A 34 -46.66 29.89 -30.81
CA PRO A 34 -47.25 29.79 -29.47
C PRO A 34 -46.22 30.21 -28.40
N GLY A 35 -46.54 30.45 -27.13
CA GLY A 35 -47.81 30.36 -26.41
C GLY A 35 -47.49 30.15 -24.92
N GLN A 36 -48.19 30.83 -24.01
CA GLN A 36 -47.87 30.75 -22.57
C GLN A 36 -48.19 29.37 -21.98
N ALA A 37 -47.32 28.88 -21.09
CA ALA A 37 -47.55 27.65 -20.32
C ALA A 37 -47.06 27.77 -18.87
N GLY A 38 -47.92 27.35 -17.93
CA GLY A 38 -47.66 26.92 -16.55
C GLY A 38 -46.52 27.56 -15.74
N ALA A 39 -46.89 28.29 -14.69
CA ALA A 39 -45.98 28.51 -13.54
C ALA A 39 -45.86 27.23 -12.69
N ALA A 40 -44.68 27.03 -12.10
CA ALA A 40 -44.40 26.04 -11.05
C ALA A 40 -44.00 26.80 -9.76
N PRO A 41 -44.17 26.22 -8.55
CA PRO A 41 -44.13 26.98 -7.31
C PRO A 41 -42.72 27.43 -6.91
N GLU A 42 -42.64 28.63 -6.32
CA GLU A 42 -41.42 29.14 -5.69
C GLU A 42 -41.14 28.39 -4.39
N ALA A 43 -39.93 27.83 -4.26
CA ALA A 43 -39.40 27.35 -2.99
C ALA A 43 -38.57 28.46 -2.35
N SER A 44 -39.07 29.08 -1.28
CA SER A 44 -38.36 30.11 -0.53
C SER A 44 -37.24 29.48 0.31
N ALA A 45 -35.99 29.67 -0.09
CA ALA A 45 -34.83 29.37 0.73
C ALA A 45 -34.33 30.66 1.38
N ASP A 46 -34.60 30.84 2.68
CA ASP A 46 -33.89 31.80 3.52
C ASP A 46 -32.45 31.29 3.73
N VAL A 47 -31.59 31.52 2.74
CA VAL A 47 -30.15 31.29 2.86
C VAL A 47 -29.61 32.33 3.82
N ALA A 48 -29.01 31.90 4.92
CA ALA A 48 -28.39 32.78 5.90
C ALA A 48 -27.38 33.71 5.20
N ALA A 49 -27.38 34.99 5.58
CA ALA A 49 -26.51 35.99 4.95
C ALA A 49 -25.04 35.61 5.19
N VAL A 50 -24.35 35.24 4.11
CA VAL A 50 -22.90 35.00 4.13
C VAL A 50 -22.20 36.32 4.46
N GLU A 51 -21.50 36.36 5.59
CA GLU A 51 -20.61 37.48 5.89
C GLU A 51 -19.50 37.54 4.83
N VAL A 52 -19.38 38.69 4.18
CA VAL A 52 -18.33 38.93 3.18
C VAL A 52 -17.14 39.54 3.90
N ASP A 53 -15.98 38.91 3.76
CA ASP A 53 -14.72 39.50 4.22
C ASP A 53 -14.37 40.69 3.32
N ASP A 54 -14.72 41.90 3.76
CA ASP A 54 -14.45 43.16 3.07
C ASP A 54 -12.95 43.54 3.05
N ARG A 55 -12.06 42.74 3.65
CA ARG A 55 -10.61 42.99 3.62
C ARG A 55 -10.06 42.78 2.20
N PRO A 56 -9.24 43.69 1.67
CA PRO A 56 -8.65 43.53 0.35
C PRO A 56 -7.72 42.30 0.33
N PRO A 57 -7.85 41.40 -0.66
CA PRO A 57 -7.09 40.15 -0.68
C PRO A 57 -5.59 40.42 -0.78
N VAL A 58 -4.81 39.72 0.06
CA VAL A 58 -3.35 39.80 0.08
C VAL A 58 -2.79 39.38 -1.28
N PRO A 59 -1.84 40.12 -1.88
CA PRO A 59 -1.16 39.73 -3.10
C PRO A 59 -0.56 38.31 -3.02
N LEU A 60 -0.74 37.51 -4.07
CA LEU A 60 -0.41 36.07 -4.07
C LEU A 60 1.10 35.79 -3.88
N ASP A 61 1.96 36.72 -4.30
CA ASP A 61 3.39 36.74 -4.00
C ASP A 61 3.64 36.91 -2.49
N GLN A 62 3.05 37.93 -1.86
CA GLN A 62 3.17 38.18 -0.42
C GLN A 62 2.63 37.01 0.42
N TRP A 63 1.48 36.44 0.03
CA TRP A 63 0.92 35.25 0.68
C TRP A 63 1.85 34.03 0.57
N ARG A 64 2.48 33.83 -0.59
CA ARG A 64 3.43 32.72 -0.82
C ARG A 64 4.72 32.88 -0.03
N ASP A 65 5.19 34.11 0.16
CA ASP A 65 6.40 34.36 0.93
C ASP A 65 6.18 34.15 2.43
N VAL A 66 5.01 34.54 2.97
CA VAL A 66 4.59 34.15 4.34
C VAL A 66 4.48 32.62 4.48
N LYS A 67 3.93 31.89 3.49
CA LYS A 67 3.93 30.41 3.54
C LYS A 67 5.35 29.83 3.61
N LYS A 68 6.29 30.34 2.80
CA LYS A 68 7.70 29.89 2.84
C LYS A 68 8.35 30.15 4.20
N GLU A 69 8.05 31.28 4.83
CA GLU A 69 8.58 31.60 6.17
C GLU A 69 8.09 30.60 7.22
N GLY A 70 6.80 30.23 7.19
CA GLY A 70 6.24 29.18 8.05
C GLY A 70 6.88 27.80 7.81
N GLU A 71 7.00 27.39 6.54
CA GLU A 71 7.71 26.16 6.17
C GLU A 71 9.19 26.16 6.63
N ALA A 72 9.86 27.31 6.56
CA ALA A 72 11.24 27.48 7.01
C ALA A 72 11.38 27.48 8.53
N ALA A 73 10.37 27.94 9.28
CA ALA A 73 10.33 27.85 10.74
C ALA A 73 10.12 26.40 11.22
N ALA A 74 9.15 25.69 10.65
CA ALA A 74 8.82 24.31 11.03
C ALA A 74 9.96 23.30 10.73
N ARG A 75 10.74 23.52 9.67
CA ARG A 75 11.82 22.62 9.22
C ARG A 75 13.19 22.86 9.88
N VAL A 76 13.27 23.67 10.92
CA VAL A 76 14.53 23.90 11.64
C VAL A 76 14.95 22.65 12.41
N ALA A 77 16.15 22.15 12.15
CA ALA A 77 16.66 20.91 12.75
C ALA A 77 17.07 21.05 14.23
N ASP A 78 17.39 22.28 14.69
CA ASP A 78 17.66 22.55 16.10
C ASP A 78 16.35 22.75 16.88
N LEU A 79 16.17 21.97 17.94
CA LEU A 79 14.91 21.88 18.68
C LEU A 79 14.50 23.20 19.35
N GLU A 80 15.45 23.94 19.93
CA GLU A 80 15.13 25.19 20.63
C GLU A 80 14.86 26.33 19.64
N GLN A 81 15.67 26.44 18.57
CA GLN A 81 15.44 27.40 17.50
C GLN A 81 14.15 27.13 16.73
N ARG A 82 13.74 25.86 16.55
CA ARG A 82 12.45 25.50 15.95
C ARG A 82 11.31 26.02 16.82
N ILE A 83 11.33 25.76 18.12
CA ILE A 83 10.31 26.26 19.07
C ILE A 83 10.27 27.80 19.06
N GLU A 84 11.42 28.48 19.07
CA GLU A 84 11.49 29.94 19.00
C GLU A 84 10.89 30.49 17.70
N LYS A 85 11.28 29.94 16.54
CA LYS A 85 10.83 30.41 15.22
C LYS A 85 9.36 30.08 14.97
N CYS A 86 8.87 28.91 15.37
CA CYS A 86 7.45 28.58 15.28
C CYS A 86 6.60 29.52 16.15
N ARG A 87 7.00 29.79 17.40
CA ARG A 87 6.33 30.80 18.25
C ARG A 87 6.35 32.19 17.64
N ALA A 88 7.46 32.60 17.04
CA ALA A 88 7.58 33.90 16.36
C ALA A 88 6.64 33.99 15.14
N PHE A 89 6.60 32.95 14.30
CA PHE A 89 5.74 32.89 13.13
C PHE A 89 4.25 32.89 13.49
N VAL A 90 3.82 32.03 14.43
CA VAL A 90 2.43 31.96 14.93
C VAL A 90 1.98 33.33 15.45
N LYS A 91 2.85 34.05 16.15
CA LYS A 91 2.58 35.40 16.66
C LYS A 91 2.52 36.48 15.57
N ALA A 92 3.27 36.32 14.48
CA ALA A 92 3.31 37.26 13.36
C ALA A 92 2.15 37.05 12.36
N HIS A 93 1.69 35.81 12.20
CA HIS A 93 0.74 35.41 11.16
C HIS A 93 -0.41 34.53 11.69
N PRO A 94 -1.10 34.89 12.78
CA PRO A 94 -2.06 34.00 13.46
C PRO A 94 -3.20 33.52 12.55
N GLU A 95 -3.68 34.36 11.61
CA GLU A 95 -4.77 34.03 10.68
C GLU A 95 -4.30 33.36 9.36
N HIS A 96 -3.00 33.11 9.18
CA HIS A 96 -2.49 32.55 7.92
C HIS A 96 -2.56 31.02 7.91
N GLN A 97 -3.04 30.42 6.82
CA GLN A 97 -3.24 28.96 6.74
C GLN A 97 -1.99 28.13 7.05
N ALA A 98 -0.79 28.61 6.70
CA ALA A 98 0.46 27.89 7.02
C ALA A 98 0.75 27.83 8.54
N THR A 99 0.08 28.65 9.34
CA THR A 99 0.19 28.62 10.81
C THR A 99 -0.36 27.32 11.40
N ALA A 100 -1.30 26.64 10.75
CA ALA A 100 -1.81 25.34 11.20
C ALA A 100 -0.76 24.21 11.06
N ASP A 101 0.07 24.23 10.02
CA ASP A 101 1.25 23.36 9.87
C ASP A 101 2.30 23.68 10.97
N VAL A 102 2.55 24.98 11.20
CA VAL A 102 3.56 25.46 12.17
C VAL A 102 3.13 25.18 13.61
N LEU A 103 1.84 25.22 13.93
CA LEU A 103 1.28 24.86 15.24
C LEU A 103 1.42 23.36 15.53
N GLU A 104 1.26 22.49 14.54
CA GLU A 104 1.53 21.06 14.73
C GLU A 104 3.03 20.81 14.92
N SER A 105 3.89 21.45 14.11
CA SER A 105 5.34 21.39 14.29
C SER A 105 5.80 21.93 15.65
N LEU A 106 5.16 22.98 16.18
CA LEU A 106 5.42 23.49 17.52
C LEU A 106 4.94 22.51 18.60
N SER A 107 3.77 21.90 18.40
CA SER A 107 3.17 20.93 19.33
C SER A 107 4.05 19.69 19.50
N ASP A 108 4.44 19.03 18.39
CA ASP A 108 5.36 17.90 18.44
C ASP A 108 6.73 18.30 19.01
N ALA A 109 7.25 19.50 18.71
CA ALA A 109 8.53 19.98 19.25
C ALA A 109 8.50 20.28 20.76
N LEU A 110 7.40 20.83 21.29
CA LEU A 110 7.21 21.01 22.73
C LEU A 110 7.19 19.66 23.46
N ILE A 111 6.53 18.66 22.89
CA ILE A 111 6.49 17.29 23.41
C ILE A 111 7.87 16.63 23.35
N GLU A 112 8.59 16.78 22.23
CA GLU A 112 9.95 16.25 22.03
C GLU A 112 10.95 16.83 23.04
N LYS A 113 10.83 18.13 23.37
CA LYS A 113 11.65 18.78 24.39
C LYS A 113 11.37 18.28 25.80
N GLY A 114 10.11 17.95 26.09
CA GLY A 114 9.63 17.63 27.43
C GLY A 114 9.61 18.86 28.37
N GLY A 115 8.92 18.73 29.51
CA GLY A 115 8.78 19.82 30.47
C GLY A 115 8.03 21.05 29.94
N PHE A 116 7.22 20.87 28.91
CA PHE A 116 6.35 21.89 28.32
C PHE A 116 5.21 22.28 29.28
N ASP A 117 4.60 23.45 29.06
CA ASP A 117 3.38 23.86 29.73
C ASP A 117 2.16 23.17 29.06
N PRO A 118 1.37 22.35 29.77
CA PRO A 118 0.15 21.74 29.22
C PRO A 118 -0.87 22.76 28.70
N ALA A 119 -0.88 23.99 29.23
CA ALA A 119 -1.75 25.07 28.77
C ALA A 119 -1.27 25.70 27.45
N GLU A 120 0.05 25.82 27.25
CA GLU A 120 0.62 26.26 25.96
C GLU A 120 0.30 25.25 24.85
N LEU A 121 0.54 23.96 25.12
CA LEU A 121 0.26 22.90 24.15
C LEU A 121 -1.25 22.82 23.84
N ALA A 122 -2.10 22.89 24.85
CA ALA A 122 -3.56 22.95 24.67
C ALA A 122 -4.00 24.14 23.79
N GLY A 123 -3.44 25.33 24.02
CA GLY A 123 -3.71 26.52 23.20
C GLY A 123 -3.24 26.38 21.75
N CYS A 124 -2.12 25.70 21.50
CA CYS A 124 -1.66 25.42 20.14
C CYS A 124 -2.63 24.50 19.36
N LEU A 125 -3.26 23.55 20.06
CA LEU A 125 -4.20 22.60 19.48
C LEU A 125 -5.56 23.24 19.20
N GLU A 126 -6.05 24.11 20.09
CA GLU A 126 -7.23 24.94 19.84
C GLU A 126 -7.03 25.86 18.63
N ALA A 127 -5.92 26.60 18.57
CA ALA A 127 -5.62 27.49 17.45
C ALA A 127 -5.44 26.75 16.10
N LYS A 128 -4.94 25.50 16.10
CA LYS A 128 -4.89 24.67 14.88
C LYS A 128 -6.30 24.27 14.43
N ALA A 129 -7.15 23.84 15.37
CA ALA A 129 -8.52 23.44 15.07
C ALA A 129 -9.38 24.60 14.52
N GLU A 130 -9.15 25.83 14.98
CA GLU A 130 -9.79 27.05 14.46
C GLU A 130 -9.37 27.38 13.01
N LEU A 131 -8.13 27.07 12.61
CA LEU A 131 -7.60 27.36 11.27
C LEU A 131 -7.95 26.33 10.19
N GLU A 132 -8.23 25.08 10.58
CA GLU A 132 -8.49 23.96 9.68
C GLU A 132 -9.94 23.48 9.79
N ASP A 133 -10.74 23.76 8.75
CA ASP A 133 -12.18 23.45 8.72
C ASP A 133 -12.46 21.98 8.36
N GLU A 134 -12.14 21.10 9.30
CA GLU A 134 -12.39 19.66 9.22
C GLU A 134 -13.15 19.19 10.47
N SER A 135 -14.23 18.41 10.30
CA SER A 135 -15.13 18.01 11.40
C SER A 135 -14.57 16.93 12.32
N SER A 136 -13.68 16.07 11.80
CA SER A 136 -12.95 15.05 12.57
C SER A 136 -11.78 15.60 13.38
N LEU A 137 -11.09 16.63 12.87
CA LEU A 137 -9.82 17.11 13.41
C LEU A 137 -9.83 17.40 14.92
N PRO A 138 -10.79 18.15 15.51
CA PRO A 138 -10.74 18.49 16.93
C PRO A 138 -10.79 17.25 17.84
N THR A 139 -11.57 16.25 17.44
CA THR A 139 -11.71 14.96 18.13
C THR A 139 -10.39 14.17 18.08
N GLU A 140 -9.71 14.19 16.94
CA GLU A 140 -8.40 13.54 16.79
C GLU A 140 -7.28 14.25 17.55
N LEU A 141 -7.36 15.58 17.76
CA LEU A 141 -6.40 16.32 18.60
C LEU A 141 -6.55 15.96 20.09
N VAL A 142 -7.78 15.85 20.59
CA VAL A 142 -8.08 15.39 21.96
C VAL A 142 -7.48 14.02 22.24
N GLU A 143 -7.54 13.14 21.25
CA GLU A 143 -7.03 11.79 21.36
C GLU A 143 -5.53 11.68 21.12
N ARG A 144 -4.98 12.37 20.11
CA ARG A 144 -3.53 12.39 19.85
C ARG A 144 -2.76 13.02 21.02
N TYR A 145 -3.33 14.01 21.68
CA TYR A 145 -2.64 14.83 22.67
C TYR A 145 -3.32 14.89 24.05
N HIS A 146 -4.56 15.39 24.19
CA HIS A 146 -5.14 15.70 25.51
C HIS A 146 -5.24 14.53 26.46
N LEU A 147 -5.60 13.35 25.96
CA LEU A 147 -5.70 12.13 26.76
C LEU A 147 -4.33 11.50 27.05
N LYS A 148 -3.34 11.66 26.15
CA LYS A 148 -2.00 11.05 26.26
C LYS A 148 -0.98 11.87 27.05
N HIS A 149 -1.20 13.17 27.18
CA HIS A 149 -0.30 14.13 27.81
C HIS A 149 -0.94 14.91 28.97
N ASP A 150 -2.08 14.42 29.49
CA ASP A 150 -2.85 15.00 30.59
C ASP A 150 -3.15 16.51 30.46
N LEU A 151 -3.45 16.94 29.22
CA LEU A 151 -3.76 18.35 28.93
C LEU A 151 -5.13 18.73 29.52
N PRO A 152 -5.36 20.01 29.89
CA PRO A 152 -6.54 20.45 30.63
C PRO A 152 -7.87 19.99 30.02
N THR A 153 -8.72 19.34 30.84
CA THR A 153 -9.99 18.76 30.39
C THR A 153 -10.91 19.78 29.71
N GLU A 154 -10.98 21.00 30.24
CA GLU A 154 -11.79 22.09 29.67
C GLU A 154 -11.34 22.51 28.25
N SER A 155 -10.06 22.29 27.88
CA SER A 155 -9.57 22.49 26.50
C SER A 155 -10.10 21.38 25.58
N GLY A 156 -10.00 20.13 26.01
CA GLY A 156 -10.53 19.00 25.24
C GLY A 156 -12.04 19.08 25.04
N LEU A 157 -12.78 19.56 26.04
CA LEU A 157 -14.23 19.78 25.93
C LEU A 157 -14.60 20.90 24.94
N ARG A 158 -13.74 21.92 24.76
CA ARG A 158 -13.93 22.94 23.70
C ARG A 158 -13.68 22.36 22.31
N LEU A 159 -12.63 21.57 22.13
CA LEU A 159 -12.39 20.86 20.86
C LEU A 159 -13.55 19.93 20.48
N LEU A 160 -14.09 19.14 21.43
CA LEU A 160 -15.25 18.30 21.18
C LEU A 160 -16.54 19.11 20.93
N ALA A 161 -16.65 20.34 21.45
CA ALA A 161 -17.74 21.25 21.10
C ALA A 161 -17.62 21.74 19.64
N LEU A 162 -16.42 22.13 19.20
CA LEU A 162 -16.16 22.52 17.81
C LEU A 162 -16.40 21.34 16.83
N SER A 163 -16.04 20.11 17.22
CA SER A 163 -16.36 18.92 16.41
C SER A 163 -17.88 18.75 16.26
N ARG A 164 -18.67 18.93 17.33
CA ARG A 164 -20.15 18.91 17.25
C ARG A 164 -20.71 20.01 16.35
N GLU A 165 -20.23 21.24 16.47
CA GLU A 165 -20.68 22.36 15.63
C GLU A 165 -20.44 22.10 14.14
N ARG A 166 -19.28 21.53 13.79
CA ARG A 166 -18.98 21.10 12.42
C ARG A 166 -19.82 19.90 11.98
N LEU A 167 -20.10 18.93 12.85
CA LEU A 167 -21.01 17.80 12.53
C LEU A 167 -22.47 18.26 12.37
N ASP A 168 -22.90 19.29 13.11
CA ASP A 168 -24.19 19.96 12.91
C ASP A 168 -24.24 20.70 11.57
N GLN A 169 -23.10 21.15 11.03
CA GLN A 169 -23.00 21.71 9.68
C GLN A 169 -22.99 20.61 8.60
N ASP A 170 -22.21 19.54 8.78
CA ASP A 170 -22.21 18.35 7.92
C ASP A 170 -23.63 17.77 7.74
N GLU A 171 -24.46 17.79 8.80
CA GLU A 171 -25.84 17.31 8.77
C GLU A 171 -26.80 18.24 7.99
N LYS A 172 -26.50 19.55 7.89
CA LYS A 172 -27.24 20.46 6.99
C LYS A 172 -26.88 20.20 5.53
N GLU A 173 -25.62 19.89 5.24
CA GLU A 173 -25.20 19.52 3.87
C GLU A 173 -25.77 18.17 3.44
N LEU A 174 -25.80 17.20 4.36
CA LEU A 174 -26.48 15.92 4.18
C LEU A 174 -27.95 16.10 3.74
N ALA A 175 -28.68 17.02 4.38
CA ALA A 175 -30.08 17.31 4.04
C ALA A 175 -30.28 17.92 2.64
N LEU A 176 -29.20 18.41 2.00
CA LEU A 176 -29.19 18.92 0.64
C LEU A 176 -28.67 17.90 -0.40
N GLU A 177 -28.06 16.79 0.03
CA GLU A 177 -27.58 15.75 -0.87
C GLU A 177 -28.75 15.00 -1.53
N SER A 178 -28.68 14.86 -2.85
CA SER A 178 -29.69 14.22 -3.70
C SER A 178 -29.31 12.82 -4.16
N ASP A 179 -28.03 12.46 -4.15
CA ASP A 179 -27.57 11.09 -4.40
C ASP A 179 -27.79 10.21 -3.16
N GLU A 180 -28.66 9.20 -3.29
CA GLU A 180 -29.08 8.31 -2.21
C GLU A 180 -27.91 7.54 -1.57
N ARG A 181 -26.90 7.15 -2.36
CA ARG A 181 -25.74 6.39 -1.88
C ARG A 181 -24.72 7.31 -1.18
N ARG A 182 -24.53 8.53 -1.68
CA ARG A 182 -23.70 9.55 -1.03
C ARG A 182 -24.34 10.02 0.28
N ARG A 183 -25.67 10.13 0.32
CA ARG A 183 -26.44 10.41 1.53
C ARG A 183 -26.26 9.31 2.59
N GLU A 184 -26.46 8.03 2.25
CA GLU A 184 -26.25 6.90 3.19
C GLU A 184 -24.81 6.90 3.75
N TRP A 185 -23.79 7.15 2.92
CA TRP A 185 -22.41 7.24 3.38
C TRP A 185 -22.15 8.44 4.32
N MET A 186 -22.75 9.60 4.02
CA MET A 186 -22.65 10.79 4.87
C MET A 186 -23.38 10.60 6.21
N GLU A 187 -24.56 9.98 6.23
CA GLU A 187 -25.29 9.58 7.45
C GLU A 187 -24.43 8.71 8.37
N LEU A 188 -23.83 7.65 7.81
CA LEU A 188 -22.95 6.74 8.56
C LEU A 188 -21.71 7.46 9.10
N ARG A 189 -21.05 8.33 8.30
CA ARG A 189 -19.89 9.11 8.74
C ARG A 189 -20.24 10.06 9.89
N ILE A 190 -21.35 10.79 9.78
CA ILE A 190 -21.77 11.77 10.79
C ILE A 190 -22.12 11.07 12.10
N ALA A 191 -22.95 10.01 12.07
CA ALA A 191 -23.31 9.26 13.28
C ALA A 191 -22.08 8.60 13.94
N TYR A 192 -21.14 8.06 13.16
CA TYR A 192 -19.87 7.53 13.67
C TYR A 192 -19.01 8.60 14.37
N GLN A 193 -18.84 9.77 13.75
CA GLN A 193 -18.05 10.85 14.36
C GLN A 193 -18.75 11.49 15.56
N ARG A 194 -20.10 11.59 15.58
CA ARG A 194 -20.85 12.00 16.78
C ARG A 194 -20.64 10.98 17.92
N ALA A 195 -20.72 9.68 17.63
CA ALA A 195 -20.47 8.62 18.61
C ALA A 195 -19.04 8.67 19.18
N LYS A 196 -18.00 8.83 18.34
CA LYS A 196 -16.62 9.04 18.78
C LYS A 196 -16.48 10.30 19.66
N THR A 197 -17.02 11.44 19.21
CA THR A 197 -16.93 12.72 19.92
C THR A 197 -17.49 12.63 21.34
N HIS A 198 -18.65 11.98 21.52
CA HIS A 198 -19.23 11.73 22.84
C HIS A 198 -18.49 10.64 23.65
N GLY A 199 -17.86 9.66 23.01
CA GLY A 199 -16.96 8.70 23.67
C GLY A 199 -15.74 9.36 24.32
N PHE A 200 -15.12 10.35 23.66
CA PHE A 200 -14.02 11.11 24.26
C PHE A 200 -14.47 12.11 25.33
N GLU A 201 -15.66 12.69 25.19
CA GLU A 201 -16.31 13.50 26.22
C GLU A 201 -16.48 12.68 27.50
N ALA A 202 -16.95 11.43 27.39
CA ALA A 202 -17.03 10.50 28.50
C ALA A 202 -15.65 10.14 29.10
N ARG A 203 -14.62 9.91 28.27
CA ARG A 203 -13.24 9.66 28.76
C ARG A 203 -12.68 10.84 29.56
N LEU A 204 -12.86 12.06 29.05
CA LEU A 204 -12.46 13.30 29.72
C LEU A 204 -13.20 13.47 31.06
N HIS A 205 -14.51 13.21 31.10
CA HIS A 205 -15.28 13.24 32.34
C HIS A 205 -14.90 12.12 33.33
N LEU A 206 -14.60 10.90 32.86
CA LEU A 206 -14.08 9.81 33.70
C LEU A 206 -12.70 10.14 34.27
N ARG A 207 -11.81 10.80 33.51
CA ARG A 207 -10.50 11.23 34.04
C ARG A 207 -10.67 12.22 35.20
N ASP A 208 -11.58 13.17 35.07
CA ASP A 208 -11.93 14.14 36.12
C ASP A 208 -12.74 13.56 37.29
N GLY A 209 -13.17 12.29 37.21
CA GLY A 209 -14.08 11.68 38.19
C GLY A 209 -15.54 12.16 38.10
N LYS A 210 -15.91 12.91 37.05
CA LYS A 210 -17.25 13.43 36.75
C LYS A 210 -18.16 12.32 36.20
N VAL A 211 -18.38 11.24 36.96
CA VAL A 211 -18.99 9.97 36.49
C VAL A 211 -20.38 10.15 35.87
N ASP A 212 -21.25 10.97 36.44
CA ASP A 212 -22.60 11.17 35.87
C ASP A 212 -22.57 11.87 34.50
N LEU A 213 -21.73 12.90 34.33
CA LEU A 213 -21.53 13.54 33.02
C LEU A 213 -20.90 12.58 31.99
N ALA A 214 -20.11 11.61 32.45
CA ALA A 214 -19.62 10.54 31.57
C ALA A 214 -20.74 9.58 31.14
N MET A 215 -21.64 9.21 32.05
CA MET A 215 -22.83 8.42 31.69
C MET A 215 -23.71 9.16 30.68
N ASP A 216 -24.02 10.44 30.91
CA ASP A 216 -24.80 11.28 29.99
C ASP A 216 -24.16 11.31 28.58
N ALA A 217 -22.83 11.34 28.49
CA ALA A 217 -22.10 11.32 27.24
C ALA A 217 -22.08 9.92 26.58
N LEU A 218 -21.98 8.84 27.37
CA LEU A 218 -22.06 7.47 26.85
C LEU A 218 -23.45 7.12 26.32
N GLU A 219 -24.51 7.59 26.98
CA GLU A 219 -25.89 7.44 26.48
C GLU A 219 -26.07 8.16 25.13
N ARG A 220 -25.52 9.38 24.98
CA ARG A 220 -25.47 10.09 23.68
C ARG A 220 -24.69 9.29 22.63
N ALA A 221 -23.51 8.80 22.97
CA ALA A 221 -22.68 8.01 22.04
C ALA A 221 -23.38 6.73 21.58
N GLN A 222 -24.06 6.02 22.50
CA GLN A 222 -24.73 4.76 22.20
C GLN A 222 -26.00 4.99 21.36
N ALA A 223 -26.73 6.09 21.60
CA ALA A 223 -27.85 6.52 20.74
C ALA A 223 -27.41 6.78 19.29
N GLU A 224 -26.22 7.37 19.07
CA GLU A 224 -25.65 7.53 17.73
C GLU A 224 -25.26 6.18 17.10
N THR A 225 -24.62 5.26 17.85
CA THR A 225 -24.34 3.90 17.32
C THR A 225 -25.60 3.11 16.97
N THR A 226 -26.75 3.43 17.59
CA THR A 226 -28.04 2.80 17.28
C THR A 226 -28.54 3.21 15.88
N LYS A 227 -28.09 4.34 15.33
CA LYS A 227 -28.35 4.74 13.93
C LYS A 227 -27.49 3.98 12.92
N LEU A 228 -26.32 3.48 13.35
CA LEU A 228 -25.40 2.66 12.53
C LEU A 228 -25.85 1.19 12.43
N ALA A 229 -26.65 0.75 13.40
CA ALA A 229 -27.03 -0.65 13.62
C ALA A 229 -27.80 -1.27 12.43
N LYS A 230 -27.10 -2.09 11.64
CA LYS A 230 -27.72 -3.07 10.73
C LYS A 230 -27.65 -4.46 11.37
N ASP A 231 -28.76 -5.19 11.37
CA ASP A 231 -28.93 -6.49 12.02
C ASP A 231 -28.12 -7.61 11.33
N ILE A 232 -26.96 -7.97 11.88
CA ILE A 232 -26.21 -9.16 11.51
C ILE A 232 -26.76 -10.36 12.28
N GLN A 233 -27.38 -11.31 11.58
CA GLN A 233 -27.86 -12.57 12.18
C GLN A 233 -26.78 -13.65 12.11
N LEU A 234 -26.10 -13.90 13.24
CA LEU A 234 -25.28 -15.09 13.42
C LEU A 234 -26.16 -16.35 13.35
N ARG A 235 -25.66 -17.37 12.66
CA ARG A 235 -26.34 -18.64 12.40
C ARG A 235 -25.45 -19.82 12.76
N ASP A 236 -26.06 -20.92 13.17
CA ASP A 236 -25.35 -22.19 13.40
C ASP A 236 -25.03 -22.92 12.09
N ALA A 237 -24.35 -24.07 12.20
CA ALA A 237 -23.95 -24.88 11.05
C ALA A 237 -25.13 -25.43 10.22
N ASP A 238 -26.34 -25.49 10.81
CA ASP A 238 -27.59 -25.85 10.12
C ASP A 238 -28.30 -24.61 9.52
N GLY A 239 -27.69 -23.43 9.60
CA GLY A 239 -28.18 -22.17 9.04
C GLY A 239 -29.27 -21.48 9.86
N LYS A 240 -29.57 -21.95 11.08
CA LYS A 240 -30.60 -21.41 11.96
C LYS A 240 -30.04 -20.24 12.78
N PRO A 241 -30.78 -19.13 12.98
CA PRO A 241 -30.27 -17.97 13.71
C PRO A 241 -30.05 -18.29 15.20
N VAL A 242 -28.88 -17.92 15.69
CA VAL A 242 -28.40 -18.12 17.07
C VAL A 242 -28.40 -16.80 17.85
N ARG A 243 -27.98 -15.70 17.21
CA ARG A 243 -27.87 -14.36 17.82
C ARG A 243 -28.02 -13.29 16.74
N THR A 244 -28.63 -12.16 17.06
CA THR A 244 -28.57 -10.94 16.24
C THR A 244 -27.56 -9.97 16.87
N MET A 245 -26.80 -9.27 16.04
CA MET A 245 -25.79 -8.29 16.43
C MET A 245 -25.99 -7.01 15.65
N ALA A 246 -25.93 -5.86 16.34
CA ALA A 246 -25.92 -4.55 15.69
C ALA A 246 -24.51 -4.26 15.15
N ALA A 247 -24.37 -4.10 13.83
CA ALA A 247 -23.11 -3.67 13.24
C ALA A 247 -22.75 -2.23 13.64
N GLY A 248 -21.47 -1.96 13.91
CA GLY A 248 -20.96 -0.59 14.09
C GLY A 248 -21.06 -0.02 15.50
N VAL A 249 -21.18 -0.87 16.53
CA VAL A 249 -21.14 -0.44 17.94
C VAL A 249 -19.71 -0.36 18.44
N LEU A 250 -19.24 0.84 18.77
CA LEU A 250 -17.94 1.07 19.40
C LEU A 250 -17.85 0.34 20.76
N GLU A 251 -17.23 -0.85 20.82
CA GLU A 251 -17.13 -1.65 22.08
C GLU A 251 -16.46 -0.88 23.23
N GLU A 252 -15.66 0.15 22.94
CA GLU A 252 -15.11 1.05 23.94
C GLU A 252 -16.18 1.74 24.79
N LEU A 253 -17.36 2.04 24.22
CA LEU A 253 -18.49 2.62 24.96
C LEU A 253 -19.01 1.66 26.02
N PHE A 254 -19.08 0.35 25.73
CA PHE A 254 -19.48 -0.67 26.71
C PHE A 254 -18.49 -0.75 27.88
N VAL A 255 -17.21 -0.55 27.63
CA VAL A 255 -16.16 -0.65 28.66
C VAL A 255 -16.03 0.63 29.49
N LEU A 256 -16.19 1.79 28.84
CA LEU A 256 -16.33 3.07 29.54
C LEU A 256 -17.60 3.10 30.39
N SER A 257 -18.70 2.51 29.90
CA SER A 257 -19.94 2.30 30.66
C SER A 257 -19.72 1.35 31.83
N ALA A 258 -19.04 0.21 31.64
CA ALA A 258 -18.70 -0.71 32.72
C ALA A 258 -17.82 -0.05 33.82
N GLU A 259 -16.84 0.79 33.44
CA GLU A 259 -16.06 1.58 34.39
C GLU A 259 -16.92 2.63 35.11
N ALA A 260 -17.80 3.34 34.40
CA ALA A 260 -18.68 4.34 34.98
C ALA A 260 -19.68 3.72 35.98
N HIS A 261 -20.36 2.63 35.61
CA HIS A 261 -21.23 1.86 36.51
C HIS A 261 -20.47 1.33 37.73
N LYS A 262 -19.28 0.76 37.54
CA LYS A 262 -18.45 0.26 38.66
C LYS A 262 -18.03 1.39 39.60
N ARG A 263 -17.63 2.57 39.08
CA ARG A 263 -17.33 3.76 39.90
C ARG A 263 -18.56 4.29 40.65
N LYS A 264 -19.75 4.11 40.08
CA LYS A 264 -21.06 4.41 40.71
C LYS A 264 -21.49 3.34 41.73
N GLY A 265 -20.73 2.24 41.86
CA GLY A 265 -20.99 1.13 42.78
C GLY A 265 -21.95 0.07 42.23
N ASP A 266 -22.40 0.20 40.99
CA ASP A 266 -23.30 -0.75 40.34
C ASP A 266 -22.49 -1.82 39.60
N GLU A 267 -22.01 -2.82 40.35
CA GLU A 267 -21.31 -3.96 39.74
C GLU A 267 -22.24 -4.89 38.92
N ALA A 268 -23.56 -4.72 38.94
CA ALA A 268 -24.48 -5.53 38.16
C ALA A 268 -24.54 -4.98 36.72
N ALA A 269 -24.87 -3.69 36.59
CA ALA A 269 -24.82 -2.99 35.31
C ALA A 269 -23.39 -2.94 34.75
N ALA A 270 -22.35 -2.86 35.60
CA ALA A 270 -20.97 -2.95 35.13
C ALA A 270 -20.63 -4.30 34.49
N ARG A 271 -21.18 -5.42 35.02
CA ARG A 271 -21.01 -6.76 34.41
C ARG A 271 -21.81 -6.89 33.11
N GLU A 272 -23.01 -6.33 33.06
CA GLU A 272 -23.88 -6.35 31.87
C GLU A 272 -23.36 -5.47 30.74
N ALA A 273 -22.77 -4.31 31.05
CA ALA A 273 -22.04 -3.50 30.07
C ALA A 273 -20.78 -4.24 29.60
N LEU A 274 -19.97 -4.79 30.51
CA LEU A 274 -18.73 -5.49 30.15
C LEU A 274 -18.97 -6.76 29.32
N SER A 275 -20.09 -7.47 29.50
CA SER A 275 -20.43 -8.66 28.70
C SER A 275 -20.93 -8.34 27.29
N GLN A 276 -21.27 -7.07 27.01
CA GLN A 276 -21.55 -6.59 25.65
C GLN A 276 -20.25 -6.22 24.91
N ALA A 277 -19.19 -5.84 25.64
CA ALA A 277 -17.84 -5.79 25.10
C ALA A 277 -17.33 -7.23 24.89
N LEU A 278 -17.45 -7.72 23.66
CA LEU A 278 -16.89 -9.00 23.22
C LEU A 278 -15.38 -9.08 23.50
N GLY A 279 -14.71 -7.93 23.58
CA GLY A 279 -13.37 -7.75 24.15
C GLY A 279 -12.47 -6.88 23.27
N PHE A 280 -12.97 -6.38 22.16
CA PHE A 280 -12.16 -5.77 21.13
C PHE A 280 -12.09 -4.24 21.31
N MET A 281 -11.38 -3.77 22.34
CA MET A 281 -11.17 -2.33 22.50
C MET A 281 -9.90 -1.87 21.85
N ASN A 282 -10.04 -0.73 21.18
CA ASN A 282 -9.00 -0.22 20.34
C ASN A 282 -8.24 0.88 21.06
N ASP A 283 -8.56 1.33 22.28
CA ASP A 283 -7.71 2.23 23.08
C ASP A 283 -6.87 1.54 24.20
N ILE A 284 -5.59 1.95 24.36
CA ILE A 284 -4.56 1.33 25.24
C ILE A 284 -5.04 1.26 26.69
N GLU A 285 -5.74 2.30 27.08
CA GLU A 285 -6.24 2.58 28.41
C GLU A 285 -7.56 1.84 28.58
N VAL A 286 -8.38 1.79 27.53
CA VAL A 286 -9.67 1.09 27.52
C VAL A 286 -9.52 -0.43 27.53
N ARG A 287 -8.62 -1.07 26.74
CA ARG A 287 -8.36 -2.52 26.91
C ARG A 287 -7.74 -2.84 28.27
N ARG A 288 -6.81 -2.01 28.77
CA ARG A 288 -6.28 -2.15 30.13
C ARG A 288 -7.40 -2.03 31.18
N MET A 289 -8.34 -1.11 30.98
CA MET A 289 -9.52 -0.90 31.81
C MET A 289 -10.44 -2.12 31.76
N TYR A 290 -10.69 -2.73 30.59
CA TYR A 290 -11.44 -4.00 30.48
C TYR A 290 -10.75 -5.18 31.14
N ASP A 291 -9.44 -5.36 30.94
CA ASP A 291 -8.70 -6.43 31.61
C ASP A 291 -8.80 -6.25 33.14
N GLN A 292 -8.65 -5.02 33.64
CA GLN A 292 -8.87 -4.68 35.06
C GLN A 292 -10.33 -4.84 35.51
N LEU A 293 -11.31 -4.54 34.65
CA LEU A 293 -12.74 -4.67 34.94
C LEU A 293 -13.14 -6.14 35.04
N ARG A 294 -12.86 -6.94 34.01
CA ARG A 294 -13.13 -8.38 33.93
C ARG A 294 -12.59 -9.10 35.16
N ASP A 295 -11.31 -8.89 35.45
CA ASP A 295 -10.62 -9.53 36.56
C ASP A 295 -11.20 -9.09 37.92
N SER A 296 -11.59 -7.80 38.06
CA SER A 296 -12.20 -7.28 39.30
C SER A 296 -13.67 -7.70 39.51
N LEU A 297 -14.46 -7.77 38.43
CA LEU A 297 -15.88 -8.09 38.45
C LEU A 297 -16.11 -9.62 38.42
N GLN A 298 -15.06 -10.41 38.22
CA GLN A 298 -15.10 -11.87 38.12
C GLN A 298 -15.99 -12.37 36.97
N VAL A 299 -16.02 -11.62 35.86
CA VAL A 299 -16.61 -12.09 34.60
C VAL A 299 -15.72 -13.22 34.08
N GLY A 300 -16.28 -14.43 34.02
CA GLY A 300 -15.51 -15.65 33.82
C GLY A 300 -14.99 -15.81 32.38
N LYS A 301 -14.11 -16.80 32.20
CA LYS A 301 -13.72 -17.32 30.88
C LYS A 301 -14.82 -18.15 30.18
N GLY A 302 -15.96 -18.35 30.82
CA GLY A 302 -17.15 -18.86 30.14
C GLY A 302 -17.74 -17.74 29.27
N ASP A 303 -18.15 -18.09 28.06
CA ASP A 303 -18.67 -17.18 27.03
C ASP A 303 -17.64 -16.24 26.37
N GLU A 304 -16.34 -16.37 26.70
CA GLU A 304 -15.39 -16.72 25.63
C GLU A 304 -15.82 -18.10 25.10
N GLN A 305 -16.85 -18.14 24.25
CA GLN A 305 -16.98 -19.27 23.34
C GLN A 305 -15.73 -19.21 22.46
N GLU A 306 -14.86 -20.20 22.64
CA GLU A 306 -13.85 -20.55 21.66
C GLU A 306 -14.59 -20.82 20.35
N VAL A 307 -14.67 -19.80 19.48
CA VAL A 307 -15.24 -19.93 18.14
C VAL A 307 -14.23 -20.75 17.33
N THR A 308 -14.29 -22.06 17.55
CA THR A 308 -13.79 -23.10 16.66
C THR A 308 -14.54 -22.93 15.34
N ALA A 309 -14.06 -22.01 14.52
CA ALA A 309 -14.59 -21.72 13.20
C ALA A 309 -14.49 -23.02 12.39
N ALA A 310 -15.63 -23.69 12.21
CA ALA A 310 -15.70 -25.02 11.64
C ALA A 310 -15.48 -24.98 10.12
N ALA A 311 -14.23 -24.76 9.71
CA ALA A 311 -13.77 -24.71 8.32
C ALA A 311 -14.53 -23.72 7.41
N GLN A 312 -15.07 -22.63 7.96
CA GLN A 312 -15.78 -21.62 7.19
C GLN A 312 -14.78 -20.81 6.34
N ALA A 313 -15.06 -20.69 5.04
CA ALA A 313 -14.25 -19.89 4.13
C ALA A 313 -14.25 -18.41 4.56
N ALA A 314 -13.06 -17.81 4.66
CA ALA A 314 -12.93 -16.40 4.99
C ALA A 314 -13.49 -15.54 3.84
N GLN A 315 -14.31 -14.54 4.18
CA GLN A 315 -15.01 -13.70 3.19
C GLN A 315 -14.00 -12.96 2.29
N LYS A 316 -14.34 -12.86 1.00
CA LYS A 316 -13.49 -12.24 -0.01
C LYS A 316 -13.67 -10.71 0.00
N PHE A 317 -12.66 -9.98 0.47
CA PHE A 317 -12.58 -8.52 0.36
C PHE A 317 -11.60 -8.08 -0.74
N GLU A 318 -11.76 -6.84 -1.23
CA GLU A 318 -10.87 -6.12 -2.17
C GLU A 318 -10.65 -4.68 -1.65
N LEU A 319 -9.79 -4.55 -0.64
CA LEU A 319 -9.50 -3.30 0.08
C LEU A 319 -8.32 -2.56 -0.54
N GLU A 320 -8.25 -1.24 -0.37
CA GLU A 320 -7.13 -0.44 -0.89
C GLU A 320 -6.07 -0.27 0.18
N ASP A 321 -4.80 -0.56 -0.10
CA ASP A 321 -3.72 -0.19 0.82
C ASP A 321 -3.46 1.33 0.82
N LEU A 322 -2.58 1.80 1.71
CA LEU A 322 -2.27 3.24 1.86
C LEU A 322 -1.67 3.91 0.62
N LYS A 323 -1.38 3.14 -0.44
CA LYS A 323 -0.91 3.63 -1.75
C LYS A 323 -2.00 3.55 -2.82
N GLY A 324 -3.24 3.26 -2.41
CA GLY A 324 -4.37 3.00 -3.31
C GLY A 324 -4.31 1.65 -4.02
N LYS A 325 -3.34 0.77 -3.71
CA LYS A 325 -3.25 -0.54 -4.38
C LYS A 325 -4.30 -1.46 -3.77
N LYS A 326 -5.22 -1.94 -4.61
CA LYS A 326 -6.19 -2.95 -4.19
C LYS A 326 -5.51 -4.27 -3.80
N VAL A 327 -5.98 -4.87 -2.72
CA VAL A 327 -5.46 -6.08 -2.09
C VAL A 327 -6.65 -6.96 -1.69
N LYS A 328 -6.60 -8.23 -2.05
CA LYS A 328 -7.64 -9.21 -1.71
C LYS A 328 -7.08 -10.25 -0.77
N LEU A 329 -7.92 -10.79 0.13
CA LEU A 329 -7.50 -11.95 0.93
C LEU A 329 -7.18 -13.19 0.05
N GLU A 330 -7.71 -13.23 -1.16
CA GLU A 330 -7.43 -14.28 -2.13
C GLU A 330 -5.96 -14.29 -2.60
N ASP A 331 -5.27 -13.13 -2.55
CA ASP A 331 -3.87 -12.96 -2.94
C ASP A 331 -2.91 -13.74 -1.98
N TYR A 332 -3.40 -14.10 -0.80
CA TYR A 332 -2.61 -14.72 0.29
C TYR A 332 -2.90 -16.22 0.47
N ARG A 333 -3.55 -16.87 -0.51
CA ARG A 333 -3.67 -18.34 -0.52
C ARG A 333 -2.30 -19.00 -0.49
N GLY A 334 -2.18 -20.12 0.23
CA GLY A 334 -0.90 -20.77 0.51
C GLY A 334 -0.12 -20.19 1.70
N LYS A 335 -0.50 -19.01 2.23
CA LYS A 335 0.04 -18.41 3.46
C LYS A 335 -0.93 -18.61 4.63
N VAL A 336 -0.45 -18.46 5.86
CA VAL A 336 -1.28 -18.29 7.06
C VAL A 336 -1.43 -16.78 7.27
N VAL A 337 -2.67 -16.29 7.16
CA VAL A 337 -2.93 -14.84 7.12
C VAL A 337 -3.51 -14.39 8.44
N LEU A 338 -2.83 -13.46 9.09
CA LEU A 338 -3.30 -12.76 10.27
C LEU A 338 -4.05 -11.50 9.82
N VAL A 339 -5.32 -11.66 9.49
CA VAL A 339 -6.18 -10.52 9.14
C VAL A 339 -6.51 -9.80 10.43
N THR A 340 -5.91 -8.63 10.65
CA THR A 340 -6.14 -7.80 11.82
C THR A 340 -6.85 -6.51 11.45
N PHE A 341 -7.84 -6.11 12.24
CA PHE A 341 -8.54 -4.84 12.07
C PHE A 341 -8.01 -3.87 13.13
N TRP A 342 -7.80 -2.59 12.83
CA TRP A 342 -7.19 -1.60 13.75
C TRP A 342 -7.48 -0.15 13.30
N ALA A 343 -6.84 0.87 13.90
CA ALA A 343 -7.01 2.29 13.55
C ALA A 343 -5.79 3.17 13.98
N THR A 344 -5.73 4.45 13.63
CA THR A 344 -4.63 5.34 14.09
C THR A 344 -4.94 6.15 15.32
N TRP A 345 -6.22 6.34 15.63
CA TRP A 345 -6.67 7.00 16.82
C TRP A 345 -6.29 6.19 18.09
N CYS A 346 -6.78 4.95 18.05
CA CYS A 346 -6.64 3.80 18.93
C CYS A 346 -5.26 3.51 19.58
N GLY A 347 -5.16 2.76 20.67
CA GLY A 347 -3.96 2.36 21.42
C GLY A 347 -3.49 0.87 21.46
N PRO A 348 -4.23 -0.23 21.78
CA PRO A 348 -3.66 -1.56 22.02
C PRO A 348 -3.26 -2.18 20.71
N CYS A 349 -4.01 -1.96 19.64
CA CYS A 349 -3.54 -1.93 18.26
C CYS A 349 -2.09 -1.37 18.13
N LYS A 350 -1.72 -0.24 18.75
CA LYS A 350 -0.35 0.30 18.75
C LYS A 350 0.65 -0.45 19.63
N LYS A 351 0.19 -1.22 20.63
CA LYS A 351 1.02 -2.21 21.37
C LYS A 351 1.08 -3.57 20.65
N GLU A 352 0.07 -3.90 19.88
CA GLU A 352 -0.15 -5.19 19.25
C GLU A 352 0.50 -5.26 17.87
N MET A 353 0.37 -4.22 17.06
CA MET A 353 1.01 -4.12 15.74
C MET A 353 2.53 -4.34 15.81
N PRO A 354 3.29 -3.82 16.81
CA PRO A 354 4.69 -4.21 17.02
C PRO A 354 4.91 -5.69 17.37
N GLU A 355 4.01 -6.33 18.10
CA GLU A 355 4.13 -7.76 18.46
C GLU A 355 3.64 -8.69 17.34
N LEU A 356 2.62 -8.30 16.59
CA LEU A 356 2.17 -8.93 15.33
C LEU A 356 3.24 -8.79 14.26
N GLN A 357 3.92 -7.65 14.16
CA GLN A 357 5.10 -7.51 13.31
C GLN A 357 6.22 -8.45 13.77
N LYS A 358 6.60 -8.46 15.05
CA LYS A 358 7.63 -9.40 15.56
C LYS A 358 7.23 -10.86 15.39
N PHE A 359 5.94 -11.17 15.39
CA PHE A 359 5.42 -12.52 15.15
C PHE A 359 5.46 -12.88 13.66
N GLN A 360 5.10 -11.94 12.78
CA GLN A 360 5.27 -12.04 11.33
C GLN A 360 6.75 -12.21 10.97
N GLU A 361 7.64 -11.37 11.48
CA GLU A 361 9.10 -11.48 11.31
C GLU A 361 9.61 -12.86 11.73
N ALA A 362 9.26 -13.32 12.95
CA ALA A 362 9.68 -14.61 13.48
C ALA A 362 9.06 -15.85 12.79
N ASN A 363 8.01 -15.66 11.98
CA ASN A 363 7.34 -16.75 11.25
C ASN A 363 7.23 -16.48 9.74
N LYS A 364 7.96 -15.49 9.20
CA LYS A 364 7.93 -15.08 7.79
C LYS A 364 8.30 -16.25 6.88
N ASP A 365 9.30 -17.01 7.29
CA ASP A 365 9.83 -18.20 6.61
C ASP A 365 8.86 -19.40 6.64
N LYS A 366 7.82 -19.37 7.49
CA LYS A 366 6.74 -20.37 7.53
C LYS A 366 5.54 -19.96 6.64
N GLY A 367 5.62 -18.79 6.01
CA GLY A 367 4.54 -18.19 5.23
C GLY A 367 3.45 -17.57 6.11
N VAL A 368 3.81 -16.83 7.15
CA VAL A 368 2.86 -16.02 7.95
C VAL A 368 2.91 -14.55 7.52
N GLU A 369 1.76 -13.92 7.33
CA GLU A 369 1.64 -12.51 6.89
C GLU A 369 0.47 -11.79 7.58
N VAL A 370 0.63 -10.52 7.93
CA VAL A 370 -0.35 -9.71 8.68
C VAL A 370 -1.00 -8.68 7.76
N LEU A 371 -2.33 -8.73 7.65
CA LEU A 371 -3.14 -7.75 6.90
C LEU A 371 -3.86 -6.84 7.90
N ALA A 372 -3.32 -5.65 8.10
CA ALA A 372 -3.77 -4.69 9.08
C ALA A 372 -4.82 -3.73 8.48
N ILE A 373 -6.07 -4.18 8.41
CA ILE A 373 -7.23 -3.42 7.95
C ILE A 373 -7.49 -2.26 8.92
N ASN A 374 -7.06 -1.08 8.53
CA ASN A 374 -7.29 0.16 9.23
C ASN A 374 -8.71 0.69 8.92
N ILE A 375 -9.45 1.01 9.98
CA ILE A 375 -10.83 1.49 9.93
C ILE A 375 -10.95 3.00 10.17
N ASP A 376 -9.87 3.76 9.95
CA ASP A 376 -9.93 5.22 9.99
C ASP A 376 -10.85 5.74 8.89
N ASP A 377 -11.67 6.74 9.25
CA ASP A 377 -12.52 7.43 8.28
C ASP A 377 -11.67 8.19 7.26
N PHE A 378 -12.30 8.60 6.14
CA PHE A 378 -11.57 9.12 4.99
C PHE A 378 -10.60 10.27 5.32
N ASN A 379 -10.97 11.10 6.29
CA ASN A 379 -10.20 12.22 6.83
C ASN A 379 -9.01 11.74 7.68
N SER A 380 -9.29 10.90 8.67
CA SER A 380 -8.29 10.34 9.61
C SER A 380 -7.23 9.46 8.91
N ARG A 381 -7.51 8.95 7.69
CA ARG A 381 -6.55 8.12 6.90
C ARG A 381 -5.21 8.79 6.62
N SER A 382 -5.18 10.12 6.61
CA SER A 382 -3.95 10.92 6.53
C SER A 382 -2.92 10.57 7.62
N LYS A 383 -3.38 10.12 8.80
CA LYS A 383 -2.57 9.91 10.01
C LYS A 383 -1.99 8.50 10.10
N ILE A 384 -2.34 7.62 9.16
CA ILE A 384 -1.88 6.22 9.11
C ILE A 384 -0.41 6.12 8.77
N LYS A 385 0.02 6.76 7.68
CA LYS A 385 1.43 6.73 7.31
C LYS A 385 2.32 7.35 8.42
N PRO A 386 2.03 8.54 8.97
CA PRO A 386 2.75 9.07 10.13
C PRO A 386 2.79 8.15 11.35
N PHE A 387 1.70 7.43 11.65
CA PHE A 387 1.70 6.47 12.76
C PHE A 387 2.64 5.27 12.49
N LEU A 388 2.58 4.69 11.29
CA LEU A 388 3.45 3.57 10.92
C LEU A 388 4.92 3.98 10.94
N ASP A 389 5.24 5.11 10.28
CA ASP A 389 6.58 5.70 10.25
C ASP A 389 7.12 5.91 11.68
N LYS A 390 6.31 6.48 12.59
CA LYS A 390 6.70 6.80 13.98
C LYS A 390 6.96 5.56 14.86
N ASN A 391 6.47 4.39 14.47
CA ASN A 391 6.59 3.15 15.25
C ASN A 391 7.42 2.07 14.54
N ASN A 392 8.06 2.39 13.41
CA ASN A 392 8.77 1.47 12.52
C ASN A 392 7.93 0.24 12.11
N LEU A 393 6.65 0.48 11.79
CA LEU A 393 5.70 -0.58 11.45
C LEU A 393 5.60 -0.83 9.94
N ASP A 394 6.11 -1.98 9.48
CA ASP A 394 6.03 -2.48 8.10
C ASP A 394 5.07 -3.67 7.99
N VAL A 395 3.86 -3.49 8.54
CA VAL A 395 2.72 -4.40 8.35
C VAL A 395 1.85 -3.92 7.19
N LYS A 396 1.27 -4.85 6.42
CA LYS A 396 0.45 -4.49 5.25
C LYS A 396 -0.86 -3.86 5.71
N VAL A 397 -0.90 -2.53 5.74
CA VAL A 397 -2.13 -1.81 6.10
C VAL A 397 -3.07 -1.66 4.91
N LEU A 398 -4.32 -2.06 5.12
CA LEU A 398 -5.43 -1.90 4.18
C LEU A 398 -6.42 -0.86 4.70
N LEU A 399 -7.21 -0.26 3.83
CA LEU A 399 -8.24 0.72 4.16
C LEU A 399 -9.61 0.05 4.09
N GLU A 400 -10.37 0.17 5.17
CA GLU A 400 -11.70 -0.43 5.29
C GLU A 400 -12.66 0.00 4.17
N LYS A 401 -13.44 -0.98 3.71
CA LYS A 401 -14.65 -0.86 2.89
C LYS A 401 -15.71 -1.78 3.49
N PRO A 402 -16.56 -1.28 4.41
CA PRO A 402 -17.46 -2.13 5.21
C PRO A 402 -18.35 -3.05 4.38
N GLU A 403 -18.73 -2.62 3.17
CA GLU A 403 -19.58 -3.40 2.25
C GLU A 403 -18.92 -4.67 1.69
N GLN A 404 -17.63 -4.89 1.97
CA GLN A 404 -16.86 -6.08 1.56
C GLN A 404 -16.38 -6.93 2.74
N LEU A 405 -16.76 -6.54 3.97
CA LEU A 405 -16.23 -7.07 5.23
C LEU A 405 -17.33 -7.54 6.20
N THR A 406 -18.58 -7.56 5.74
CA THR A 406 -19.80 -7.86 6.52
C THR A 406 -19.73 -9.15 7.32
N ASP A 407 -19.01 -10.16 6.83
CA ASP A 407 -19.00 -11.51 7.40
C ASP A 407 -17.81 -11.73 8.35
N TYR A 408 -16.87 -10.78 8.43
CA TYR A 408 -15.81 -10.82 9.45
C TYR A 408 -16.35 -10.54 10.85
N ASN A 409 -17.41 -9.73 10.97
CA ASN A 409 -18.13 -9.49 12.22
C ASN A 409 -17.22 -9.04 13.39
N TYR A 410 -16.17 -8.27 13.09
CA TYR A 410 -15.42 -7.51 14.08
C TYR A 410 -16.32 -6.35 14.53
N GLN A 411 -16.82 -6.38 15.77
CA GLN A 411 -17.65 -5.27 16.25
C GLN A 411 -16.82 -4.12 16.81
N ALA A 412 -15.62 -4.45 17.28
CA ALA A 412 -14.54 -3.49 17.32
C ALA A 412 -13.19 -4.18 17.07
N ILE A 413 -12.15 -3.70 17.71
CA ILE A 413 -10.79 -3.59 17.16
C ILE A 413 -9.80 -3.47 18.34
N PRO A 414 -8.57 -4.00 18.34
CA PRO A 414 -8.01 -4.76 17.25
C PRO A 414 -8.64 -6.15 17.20
N ALA A 415 -9.08 -6.54 16.01
CA ALA A 415 -9.53 -7.91 15.73
C ALA A 415 -8.41 -8.69 15.08
N LEU A 416 -8.44 -10.02 15.20
CA LEU A 416 -7.41 -10.88 14.64
C LEU A 416 -7.99 -12.23 14.23
N TYR A 417 -8.00 -12.49 12.93
CA TYR A 417 -8.46 -13.74 12.34
C TYR A 417 -7.26 -14.47 11.77
N VAL A 418 -7.01 -15.69 12.25
CA VAL A 418 -6.01 -16.61 11.71
C VAL A 418 -6.67 -17.38 10.58
N VAL A 419 -6.34 -16.99 9.35
CA VAL A 419 -6.81 -17.63 8.13
C VAL A 419 -5.77 -18.65 7.66
N ASP A 420 -6.21 -19.87 7.34
CA ASP A 420 -5.34 -20.95 6.90
C ASP A 420 -4.89 -20.82 5.43
N ARG A 421 -4.03 -21.76 4.99
CA ARG A 421 -3.49 -21.80 3.62
C ARG A 421 -4.55 -22.04 2.53
N GLU A 422 -5.71 -22.62 2.87
CA GLU A 422 -6.86 -22.78 1.97
C GLU A 422 -7.77 -21.55 1.96
N GLY A 423 -7.57 -20.64 2.91
CA GLY A 423 -8.34 -19.42 3.11
C GLY A 423 -9.62 -19.61 3.89
N LYS A 424 -9.63 -20.53 4.85
CA LYS A 424 -10.68 -20.68 5.86
C LYS A 424 -10.24 -20.00 7.15
N ILE A 425 -11.19 -19.50 7.94
CA ILE A 425 -10.89 -19.01 9.29
C ILE A 425 -10.62 -20.24 10.17
N ALA A 426 -9.40 -20.34 10.72
CA ALA A 426 -9.01 -21.38 11.67
C ALA A 426 -9.21 -20.93 13.12
N HIS A 427 -8.88 -19.66 13.42
CA HIS A 427 -9.09 -19.03 14.72
C HIS A 427 -9.53 -17.57 14.56
N ALA A 428 -10.26 -17.04 15.54
CA ALA A 428 -10.61 -15.62 15.64
C ALA A 428 -10.41 -15.16 17.10
N ARG A 429 -9.83 -13.98 17.29
CA ARG A 429 -9.45 -13.42 18.61
C ARG A 429 -9.74 -11.92 18.62
N THR A 430 -10.24 -11.38 19.74
CA THR A 430 -10.73 -9.97 19.81
C THR A 430 -10.01 -9.19 20.95
N GLY A 431 -9.41 -8.06 20.59
CA GLY A 431 -8.66 -7.16 21.45
C GLY A 431 -7.34 -7.71 22.04
N TYR A 432 -6.50 -6.76 22.47
CA TYR A 432 -5.09 -7.00 22.78
C TYR A 432 -4.82 -7.97 23.93
N ASP A 433 -4.15 -9.08 23.61
CA ASP A 433 -3.77 -10.15 24.53
C ASP A 433 -2.28 -10.03 24.89
N PRO A 434 -1.90 -9.78 26.16
CA PRO A 434 -0.49 -9.71 26.58
C PRO A 434 0.33 -10.98 26.32
N GLN A 435 -0.32 -12.12 26.04
CA GLN A 435 0.31 -13.40 25.70
C GLN A 435 0.15 -13.78 24.21
N LEU A 436 -0.30 -12.84 23.36
CA LEU A 436 -0.64 -13.08 21.95
C LEU A 436 0.41 -13.90 21.21
N LYS A 437 1.69 -13.51 21.33
CA LYS A 437 2.81 -14.12 20.63
C LYS A 437 2.97 -15.62 20.92
N GLU A 438 2.73 -16.04 22.16
CA GLU A 438 2.84 -17.45 22.58
C GLU A 438 1.64 -18.27 22.09
N LYS A 439 0.43 -17.70 22.21
CA LYS A 439 -0.82 -18.36 21.78
C LYS A 439 -0.84 -18.55 20.27
N LEU A 440 -0.58 -17.48 19.49
CA LEU A 440 -0.44 -17.57 18.04
C LEU A 440 0.61 -18.59 17.61
N GLN A 441 1.75 -18.70 18.33
CA GLN A 441 2.81 -19.63 17.96
C GLN A 441 2.37 -21.10 18.04
N ASN A 442 1.50 -21.42 19.00
CA ASN A 442 0.90 -22.74 19.17
C ASN A 442 -0.26 -22.96 18.17
N GLU A 443 -1.13 -21.96 17.99
CA GLU A 443 -2.27 -21.99 17.07
C GLU A 443 -1.81 -22.24 15.61
N ILE A 444 -0.79 -21.55 15.12
CA ILE A 444 -0.31 -21.74 13.73
C ILE A 444 0.50 -23.02 13.52
N ALA A 445 0.98 -23.71 14.57
CA ALA A 445 1.94 -24.80 14.42
C ALA A 445 1.39 -25.95 13.56
N ALA A 446 0.18 -26.43 13.88
CA ALA A 446 -0.50 -27.47 13.13
C ALA A 446 -0.84 -27.05 11.68
N ILE A 447 -1.15 -25.76 11.47
CA ILE A 447 -1.45 -25.19 10.15
C ILE A 447 -0.19 -25.15 9.29
N VAL A 448 0.94 -24.70 9.86
CA VAL A 448 2.23 -24.58 9.17
C VAL A 448 2.82 -25.94 8.79
N GLU A 449 2.64 -26.98 9.60
CA GLU A 449 3.14 -28.33 9.31
C GLU A 449 2.31 -29.08 8.26
N SER A 450 1.09 -28.63 7.96
CA SER A 450 0.27 -29.19 6.88
C SER A 450 0.84 -28.86 5.49
N LYS A 451 1.08 -29.88 4.65
CA LYS A 451 1.67 -29.71 3.31
C LYS A 451 0.67 -29.07 2.33
N LYS A 452 1.15 -28.19 1.44
CA LYS A 452 0.36 -27.54 0.37
C LYS A 452 -0.49 -28.56 -0.42
N GLY A 453 -1.81 -28.43 -0.37
CA GLY A 453 -2.74 -29.06 -1.32
C GLY A 453 -2.92 -28.18 -2.56
N ASN A 454 -3.00 -28.78 -3.75
CA ASN A 454 -3.12 -28.08 -5.03
C ASN A 454 -4.41 -28.45 -5.76
N SER A 455 -5.31 -27.49 -5.97
CA SER A 455 -6.43 -27.64 -6.91
C SER A 455 -7.10 -26.31 -7.30
N GLY A 456 -7.04 -25.96 -8.59
CA GLY A 456 -8.24 -25.47 -9.30
C GLY A 456 -8.42 -23.98 -9.59
N ARG A 457 -7.52 -23.05 -9.19
CA ARG A 457 -7.62 -21.63 -9.61
C ARG A 457 -6.76 -21.37 -10.86
N GLU A 458 -7.34 -20.77 -11.88
CA GLU A 458 -6.60 -20.24 -13.02
C GLU A 458 -5.95 -18.91 -12.62
N LEU A 459 -4.61 -18.89 -12.50
CA LEU A 459 -3.86 -17.70 -12.08
C LEU A 459 -3.50 -16.78 -13.26
N LEU A 460 -3.19 -17.38 -14.42
CA LEU A 460 -2.84 -16.71 -15.67
C LEU A 460 -3.85 -17.03 -16.76
N THR A 461 -4.33 -15.99 -17.45
CA THR A 461 -5.21 -16.10 -18.63
C THR A 461 -4.63 -15.28 -19.78
N ILE A 462 -4.58 -15.85 -20.99
CA ILE A 462 -4.14 -15.17 -22.21
C ILE A 462 -5.36 -14.46 -22.82
N GLU A 463 -5.33 -13.14 -22.94
CA GLU A 463 -6.44 -12.34 -23.48
C GLU A 463 -6.31 -12.03 -24.98
N GLN A 464 -5.06 -11.95 -25.45
CA GLN A 464 -4.70 -11.56 -26.81
C GLN A 464 -3.41 -12.29 -27.16
N ALA A 465 -3.39 -13.04 -28.26
CA ALA A 465 -2.18 -13.61 -28.84
C ALA A 465 -2.42 -14.00 -30.32
N PRO A 466 -1.38 -14.04 -31.18
CA PRO A 466 -1.48 -14.57 -32.53
C PRO A 466 -1.83 -16.07 -32.58
N ALA A 467 -2.34 -16.53 -33.74
CA ALA A 467 -2.70 -17.93 -33.95
C ALA A 467 -1.45 -18.83 -33.98
N GLY A 468 -1.25 -19.61 -32.93
CA GLY A 468 -0.09 -20.49 -32.74
C GLY A 468 0.52 -20.37 -31.33
N TRP A 469 0.33 -19.23 -30.68
CA TRP A 469 0.80 -18.98 -29.31
C TRP A 469 -0.02 -19.78 -28.29
N GLY A 470 0.64 -20.34 -27.28
CA GLY A 470 -0.01 -21.13 -26.25
C GLY A 470 0.96 -21.63 -25.17
N VAL A 471 0.41 -22.08 -24.04
CA VAL A 471 1.20 -22.57 -22.91
C VAL A 471 1.75 -23.96 -23.22
N ARG A 472 3.08 -24.10 -23.30
CA ARG A 472 3.78 -25.38 -23.54
C ARG A 472 3.57 -26.39 -22.41
N TRP A 473 3.81 -25.95 -21.19
CA TRP A 473 3.73 -26.74 -19.96
C TRP A 473 3.50 -25.83 -18.75
N LYS A 474 3.14 -26.42 -17.61
CA LYS A 474 3.09 -25.75 -16.31
C LYS A 474 3.71 -26.69 -15.28
N GLN A 475 4.65 -26.20 -14.47
CA GLN A 475 5.23 -26.94 -13.34
C GLN A 475 4.95 -26.16 -12.04
N PRO A 476 4.49 -26.82 -10.95
CA PRO A 476 4.34 -26.19 -9.65
C PRO A 476 5.70 -26.08 -8.95
N VAL A 477 6.02 -24.93 -8.37
CA VAL A 477 7.35 -24.66 -7.80
C VAL A 477 7.24 -24.32 -6.31
N ASN A 478 7.67 -25.26 -5.48
CA ASN A 478 7.69 -25.08 -4.03
C ASN A 478 8.92 -24.27 -3.58
N GLY A 479 8.83 -22.94 -3.64
CA GLY A 479 9.89 -22.06 -3.13
C GLY A 479 9.55 -20.57 -3.14
N ASP A 480 10.50 -19.78 -2.62
CA ASP A 480 10.61 -18.32 -2.76
C ASP A 480 11.61 -18.05 -3.89
N VAL A 481 11.12 -17.93 -5.12
CA VAL A 481 11.92 -17.66 -6.34
C VAL A 481 12.14 -16.16 -6.47
N ARG A 482 13.40 -15.77 -6.74
CA ARG A 482 13.87 -14.38 -6.78
C ARG A 482 14.22 -13.89 -8.17
N ALA A 483 14.73 -14.79 -9.02
CA ALA A 483 14.97 -14.53 -10.43
C ALA A 483 14.75 -15.82 -11.23
N VAL A 484 14.37 -15.64 -12.49
CA VAL A 484 14.34 -16.70 -13.51
C VAL A 484 15.18 -16.25 -14.71
N ALA A 485 15.74 -17.20 -15.44
CA ALA A 485 16.47 -16.95 -16.68
C ALA A 485 16.20 -18.09 -17.67
N VAL A 486 16.30 -17.76 -18.97
CA VAL A 486 16.30 -18.74 -20.05
C VAL A 486 17.74 -18.94 -20.50
N ALA A 487 18.28 -20.13 -20.26
CA ALA A 487 19.44 -20.59 -21.01
C ALA A 487 18.91 -21.00 -22.39
N SER A 488 18.96 -20.09 -23.37
CA SER A 488 18.33 -20.31 -24.67
C SER A 488 18.95 -21.48 -25.45
N ALA A 489 18.39 -21.86 -26.60
CA ALA A 489 18.87 -22.99 -27.38
C ALA A 489 20.30 -22.76 -27.92
N ALA A 490 21.01 -23.85 -28.16
CA ALA A 490 22.29 -23.86 -28.87
C ALA A 490 22.21 -24.81 -30.07
N LYS A 491 23.22 -24.80 -30.94
CA LYS A 491 23.21 -25.58 -32.19
C LYS A 491 23.24 -27.10 -31.93
N GLY A 492 22.05 -27.70 -31.84
CA GLY A 492 21.85 -29.12 -31.53
C GLY A 492 21.56 -29.41 -30.06
N GLN A 493 21.33 -28.39 -29.22
CA GLN A 493 20.92 -28.54 -27.82
C GLN A 493 19.70 -27.63 -27.55
N PRO A 494 18.57 -28.16 -27.02
CA PRO A 494 17.43 -27.33 -26.64
C PRO A 494 17.79 -26.42 -25.45
N GLY A 495 17.03 -25.35 -25.27
CA GLY A 495 17.18 -24.47 -24.13
C GLY A 495 16.68 -25.08 -22.82
N GLU A 496 17.00 -24.38 -21.73
CA GLU A 496 16.60 -24.70 -20.37
C GLU A 496 16.04 -23.47 -19.65
N VAL A 497 15.14 -23.74 -18.70
CA VAL A 497 14.60 -22.73 -17.78
C VAL A 497 15.26 -22.91 -16.42
N GLY A 498 15.80 -21.82 -15.88
CA GLY A 498 16.35 -21.76 -14.53
C GLY A 498 15.53 -20.85 -13.62
N ALA A 499 15.44 -21.20 -12.35
CA ALA A 499 14.88 -20.38 -11.29
C ALA A 499 15.77 -20.43 -10.05
N VAL A 500 16.15 -19.28 -9.49
CA VAL A 500 16.96 -19.21 -8.26
C VAL A 500 16.14 -18.65 -7.10
N GLY A 501 16.34 -19.19 -5.92
CA GLY A 501 15.65 -18.79 -4.70
C GLY A 501 16.34 -19.32 -3.44
N ARG A 502 15.62 -19.29 -2.32
CA ARG A 502 16.14 -19.78 -1.01
C ARG A 502 16.65 -21.22 -1.03
N GLU A 503 16.07 -22.06 -1.88
CA GLU A 503 16.43 -23.48 -2.05
C GLU A 503 17.64 -23.69 -3.00
N GLY A 504 18.20 -22.62 -3.55
CA GLY A 504 19.24 -22.63 -4.59
C GLY A 504 18.67 -22.53 -6.02
N LEU A 505 19.39 -23.09 -6.99
CA LEU A 505 19.01 -23.11 -8.42
C LEU A 505 18.17 -24.36 -8.74
N LEU A 506 17.02 -24.15 -9.37
CA LEU A 506 16.14 -25.17 -9.93
C LEU A 506 16.20 -25.11 -11.47
N ARG A 507 16.20 -26.26 -12.16
CA ARG A 507 16.30 -26.33 -13.63
C ARG A 507 15.29 -27.26 -14.29
N TRP A 508 14.79 -26.86 -15.45
CA TRP A 508 13.90 -27.63 -16.32
C TRP A 508 14.34 -27.54 -17.79
N ALA A 509 14.15 -28.60 -18.56
CA ALA A 509 14.34 -28.57 -20.01
C ALA A 509 13.17 -27.84 -20.71
N ALA A 510 13.35 -27.51 -21.99
CA ALA A 510 12.32 -26.91 -22.85
C ALA A 510 10.96 -27.64 -22.88
N ASP A 511 10.92 -28.95 -22.63
CA ASP A 511 9.69 -29.76 -22.51
C ASP A 511 9.01 -29.69 -21.12
N GLY A 512 9.60 -28.94 -20.19
CA GLY A 512 9.14 -28.78 -18.81
C GLY A 512 9.60 -29.89 -17.87
N LYS A 513 10.40 -30.85 -18.33
CA LYS A 513 10.94 -31.91 -17.47
C LYS A 513 12.01 -31.33 -16.53
N ALA A 514 11.86 -31.55 -15.23
CA ALA A 514 12.87 -31.17 -14.25
C ALA A 514 14.21 -31.88 -14.51
N LEU A 515 15.29 -31.10 -14.52
CA LEU A 515 16.67 -31.57 -14.76
C LEU A 515 17.44 -31.74 -13.45
N GLY A 516 17.22 -30.85 -12.48
CA GLY A 516 17.85 -30.94 -11.16
C GLY A 516 17.56 -29.76 -10.26
N ALA A 517 18.13 -29.82 -9.05
CA ALA A 517 18.16 -28.76 -8.07
C ALA A 517 19.56 -28.70 -7.44
N LYS A 518 20.14 -27.51 -7.34
CA LYS A 518 21.46 -27.25 -6.75
C LYS A 518 21.30 -26.29 -5.57
N PRO A 519 21.42 -26.77 -4.31
CA PRO A 519 21.48 -25.89 -3.16
C PRO A 519 22.67 -24.93 -3.27
N LEU A 520 22.43 -23.64 -3.03
CA LEU A 520 23.44 -22.59 -3.05
C LEU A 520 23.55 -21.95 -1.66
N ALA A 521 24.76 -21.61 -1.25
CA ALA A 521 25.03 -20.89 0.00
C ALA A 521 25.12 -19.38 -0.26
N GLY A 522 24.48 -18.58 0.59
CA GLY A 522 24.35 -17.12 0.45
C GLY A 522 22.91 -16.69 0.19
N TRP A 523 22.72 -15.40 -0.11
CA TRP A 523 21.43 -14.85 -0.54
C TRP A 523 21.50 -14.48 -2.02
N THR A 524 20.76 -15.22 -2.85
CA THR A 524 20.74 -15.04 -4.31
C THR A 524 19.70 -14.01 -4.74
N ARG A 525 20.09 -13.08 -5.61
CA ARG A 525 19.24 -11.99 -6.11
C ARG A 525 18.99 -12.03 -7.62
N SER A 526 20.01 -12.35 -8.43
CA SER A 526 19.88 -12.45 -9.89
C SER A 526 20.26 -13.84 -10.39
N LEU A 527 19.71 -14.19 -11.55
CA LEU A 527 20.05 -15.36 -12.34
C LEU A 527 20.17 -14.91 -13.79
N ASP A 528 21.19 -15.38 -14.48
CA ASP A 528 21.45 -15.14 -15.90
C ASP A 528 22.08 -16.42 -16.50
N ALA A 529 22.09 -16.59 -17.83
CA ALA A 529 22.62 -17.79 -18.46
C ALA A 529 23.17 -17.56 -19.88
N THR A 530 24.48 -17.76 -20.05
CA THR A 530 25.17 -17.51 -21.34
C THR A 530 26.31 -18.51 -21.58
N ASP A 531 26.77 -18.59 -22.82
CA ASP A 531 27.93 -19.40 -23.24
C ASP A 531 29.21 -18.60 -22.93
N LEU A 532 29.79 -18.83 -21.76
CA LEU A 532 30.96 -18.07 -21.31
C LEU A 532 32.24 -18.63 -21.94
N ASP A 533 32.45 -19.95 -21.82
CA ASP A 533 33.69 -20.59 -22.27
C ASP A 533 33.72 -21.00 -23.75
N GLY A 534 32.62 -20.79 -24.47
CA GLY A 534 32.49 -20.99 -25.91
C GLY A 534 32.39 -22.44 -26.36
N ASP A 535 32.12 -23.39 -25.45
CA ASP A 535 31.95 -24.80 -25.81
C ASP A 535 30.57 -25.15 -26.41
N GLY A 536 29.66 -24.17 -26.50
CA GLY A 536 28.33 -24.32 -27.09
C GLY A 536 27.25 -24.76 -26.10
N LYS A 537 27.54 -24.67 -24.80
CA LYS A 537 26.60 -24.85 -23.69
C LYS A 537 26.43 -23.51 -22.96
N ARG A 538 25.67 -23.47 -21.86
CA ARG A 538 25.46 -22.23 -21.10
C ARG A 538 25.70 -22.45 -19.61
N GLU A 539 26.44 -21.53 -19.04
CA GLU A 539 26.73 -21.44 -17.61
C GLU A 539 25.62 -20.64 -16.93
N TRP A 540 25.24 -21.06 -15.72
CA TRP A 540 24.28 -20.32 -14.89
C TRP A 540 25.02 -19.34 -14.00
N ILE A 541 24.82 -18.05 -14.23
CA ILE A 541 25.44 -16.98 -13.45
C ILE A 541 24.46 -16.55 -12.35
N VAL A 542 24.86 -16.71 -11.09
CA VAL A 542 24.03 -16.40 -9.92
C VAL A 542 24.65 -15.24 -9.16
N GLY A 543 23.99 -14.08 -9.17
CA GLY A 543 24.38 -12.91 -8.39
C GLY A 543 23.84 -12.98 -6.96
N GLY A 544 24.72 -12.83 -5.99
CA GLY A 544 24.44 -12.90 -4.55
C GLY A 544 24.34 -11.53 -3.88
N TRP A 545 24.89 -11.42 -2.66
CA TRP A 545 24.99 -10.14 -1.93
C TRP A 545 26.41 -9.56 -1.97
N GLN A 546 27.44 -10.40 -2.00
CA GLN A 546 28.86 -10.00 -2.07
C GLN A 546 29.65 -10.86 -3.07
N ASP A 547 28.93 -11.61 -3.90
CA ASP A 547 29.41 -12.81 -4.57
C ASP A 547 28.70 -13.02 -5.91
N VAL A 548 29.40 -13.57 -6.89
CA VAL A 548 28.82 -14.07 -8.15
C VAL A 548 29.33 -15.48 -8.37
N LYS A 549 28.42 -16.45 -8.42
CA LYS A 549 28.73 -17.87 -8.64
C LYS A 549 28.42 -18.21 -10.10
N VAL A 550 29.40 -18.71 -10.83
CA VAL A 550 29.22 -19.29 -12.16
C VAL A 550 29.15 -20.79 -12.00
N LEU A 551 28.00 -21.38 -12.36
CA LEU A 551 27.78 -22.81 -12.38
C LEU A 551 27.86 -23.30 -13.83
N ASP A 552 28.45 -24.48 -14.06
CA ASP A 552 28.46 -25.07 -15.39
C ASP A 552 27.05 -25.49 -15.86
N HIS A 553 26.96 -25.93 -17.11
CA HIS A 553 25.74 -26.51 -17.68
C HIS A 553 25.22 -27.78 -16.93
N THR A 554 25.96 -28.36 -15.98
CA THR A 554 25.49 -29.47 -15.12
C THR A 554 24.97 -28.98 -13.76
N GLY A 555 25.24 -27.73 -13.40
CA GLY A 555 24.93 -27.14 -12.09
C GLY A 555 26.01 -27.43 -11.05
N GLU A 556 27.23 -27.80 -11.45
CA GLU A 556 28.42 -27.80 -10.60
C GLU A 556 29.11 -26.43 -10.60
N LEU A 557 29.79 -26.10 -9.50
CA LEU A 557 30.40 -24.77 -9.34
C LEU A 557 31.65 -24.70 -10.20
N TYR A 558 31.60 -23.93 -11.28
CA TYR A 558 32.73 -23.69 -12.18
C TYR A 558 33.69 -22.66 -11.58
N TRP A 559 33.14 -21.53 -11.10
CA TRP A 559 33.90 -20.45 -10.48
C TRP A 559 33.04 -19.57 -9.57
N GLU A 560 33.68 -18.81 -8.66
CA GLU A 560 33.05 -17.84 -7.77
C GLU A 560 33.91 -16.57 -7.66
N HIS A 561 33.30 -15.42 -7.90
CA HIS A 561 33.84 -14.09 -7.62
C HIS A 561 33.33 -13.60 -6.25
N SER A 562 34.09 -12.75 -5.58
CA SER A 562 33.65 -12.02 -4.38
C SER A 562 34.20 -10.60 -4.42
N GLY A 563 33.34 -9.62 -4.12
CA GLY A 563 33.63 -8.18 -4.24
C GLY A 563 33.45 -7.40 -2.93
N ASP A 564 34.00 -6.19 -2.88
CA ASP A 564 34.02 -5.30 -1.72
C ASP A 564 32.70 -4.51 -1.55
N GLY A 565 31.55 -5.18 -1.67
CA GLY A 565 30.23 -4.56 -1.53
C GLY A 565 29.12 -5.36 -2.19
N MET A 566 28.03 -4.67 -2.57
CA MET A 566 27.00 -5.28 -3.40
C MET A 566 27.55 -5.50 -4.81
N VAL A 567 27.50 -6.75 -5.27
CA VAL A 567 27.86 -7.14 -6.64
C VAL A 567 26.59 -7.52 -7.39
N THR A 568 26.34 -6.90 -8.55
CA THR A 568 25.23 -7.26 -9.43
C THR A 568 25.72 -7.50 -10.85
N VAL A 569 25.22 -8.57 -11.47
CA VAL A 569 25.41 -8.85 -12.90
C VAL A 569 24.56 -7.86 -13.69
N SER A 570 25.17 -7.17 -14.64
CA SER A 570 24.57 -6.12 -15.49
C SER A 570 24.43 -6.54 -16.96
N GLY A 571 24.70 -7.82 -17.25
CA GLY A 571 24.68 -8.42 -18.59
C GLY A 571 26.03 -9.00 -19.00
N HIS A 572 26.09 -9.51 -20.23
CA HIS A 572 27.29 -10.08 -20.84
C HIS A 572 27.45 -9.64 -22.30
N HIS A 573 28.68 -9.59 -22.81
CA HIS A 573 28.96 -9.34 -24.24
C HIS A 573 30.38 -9.79 -24.62
N ASP A 574 30.64 -10.03 -25.91
CA ASP A 574 32.02 -10.11 -26.44
C ASP A 574 32.62 -8.69 -26.52
N LEU A 575 33.25 -8.24 -25.43
CA LEU A 575 33.84 -6.91 -25.33
C LEU A 575 35.22 -6.84 -26.00
N ASN A 576 35.89 -7.98 -26.16
CA ASN A 576 37.28 -8.03 -26.62
C ASN A 576 37.44 -8.39 -28.12
N GLY A 577 36.45 -9.07 -28.70
CA GLY A 577 36.36 -9.46 -30.11
C GLY A 577 36.95 -10.84 -30.41
N ASP A 578 37.01 -11.75 -29.43
CA ASP A 578 37.53 -13.11 -29.60
C ASP A 578 36.45 -14.21 -29.66
N GLY A 579 35.17 -13.85 -29.48
CA GLY A 579 34.01 -14.73 -29.58
C GLY A 579 33.50 -15.31 -28.25
N PHE A 580 34.18 -15.04 -27.13
CA PHE A 580 33.69 -15.42 -25.80
C PHE A 580 32.89 -14.28 -25.16
N GLN A 581 32.03 -14.60 -24.19
CA GLN A 581 31.26 -13.59 -23.46
C GLN A 581 32.01 -13.12 -22.20
N GLU A 582 32.34 -11.83 -22.12
CA GLU A 582 32.71 -11.18 -20.87
C GLU A 582 31.44 -10.94 -20.00
N LEU A 583 31.57 -11.09 -18.68
CA LEU A 583 30.56 -10.68 -17.70
C LEU A 583 30.79 -9.22 -17.29
N ILE A 584 29.73 -8.40 -17.31
CA ILE A 584 29.76 -7.03 -16.82
C ILE A 584 29.12 -7.00 -15.43
N LEU A 585 29.90 -6.59 -14.44
CA LEU A 585 29.48 -6.48 -13.04
C LEU A 585 29.47 -5.01 -12.60
N GLN A 586 28.44 -4.61 -11.87
CA GLN A 586 28.49 -3.45 -10.99
C GLN A 586 28.99 -3.90 -9.61
N GLU A 587 30.12 -3.36 -9.17
CA GLU A 587 30.72 -3.63 -7.85
C GLU A 587 30.77 -2.30 -7.07
N GLY A 588 29.79 -2.08 -6.19
CA GLY A 588 29.69 -0.83 -5.42
C GLY A 588 29.60 0.42 -6.30
N ASP A 589 30.70 1.18 -6.38
CA ASP A 589 30.84 2.40 -7.18
C ASP A 589 31.56 2.21 -8.53
N ARG A 590 31.81 0.95 -8.95
CA ARG A 590 32.60 0.61 -10.14
C ARG A 590 31.86 -0.30 -11.11
N VAL A 591 32.36 -0.29 -12.35
CA VAL A 591 32.08 -1.31 -13.37
C VAL A 591 33.31 -2.20 -13.50
N VAL A 592 33.10 -3.52 -13.48
CA VAL A 592 34.13 -4.54 -13.69
C VAL A 592 33.73 -5.41 -14.87
N ALA A 593 34.60 -5.52 -15.87
CA ALA A 593 34.47 -6.56 -16.90
C ALA A 593 35.32 -7.76 -16.48
N MET A 594 34.67 -8.91 -16.29
CA MET A 594 35.31 -10.19 -15.98
C MET A 594 35.34 -11.06 -17.24
N LYS A 595 36.44 -11.76 -17.47
CA LYS A 595 36.50 -12.79 -18.51
C LYS A 595 35.73 -14.04 -18.07
N ALA A 596 35.41 -14.91 -19.05
CA ALA A 596 34.88 -16.25 -18.84
C ALA A 596 35.74 -17.16 -17.91
N VAL A 597 36.99 -16.79 -17.66
CA VAL A 597 37.99 -17.49 -16.85
C VAL A 597 38.69 -16.42 -16.00
N PRO A 598 38.92 -16.62 -14.68
CA PRO A 598 38.46 -15.70 -13.63
C PRO A 598 39.25 -14.39 -13.42
N ASP A 599 40.07 -13.98 -14.38
CA ASP A 599 40.79 -12.71 -14.34
C ASP A 599 39.89 -11.54 -14.77
N PRO A 600 39.92 -10.39 -14.08
CA PRO A 600 39.27 -9.17 -14.56
C PRO A 600 39.94 -8.69 -15.86
N MET A 601 39.12 -8.45 -16.89
CA MET A 601 39.54 -7.81 -18.14
C MET A 601 39.92 -6.35 -17.89
N TRP A 602 39.10 -5.63 -17.13
CA TRP A 602 39.36 -4.27 -16.63
C TRP A 602 38.37 -3.89 -15.51
N THR A 603 38.75 -2.87 -14.73
CA THR A 603 37.91 -2.23 -13.71
C THR A 603 37.90 -0.73 -13.94
N SER A 604 36.74 -0.09 -13.82
CA SER A 604 36.61 1.36 -13.96
C SER A 604 37.24 2.12 -12.78
N ALA A 605 37.45 3.42 -12.96
CA ALA A 605 37.52 4.31 -11.80
C ALA A 605 36.14 4.36 -11.11
N PRO A 606 36.07 4.66 -9.79
CA PRO A 606 34.84 4.97 -9.10
C PRO A 606 33.99 6.05 -9.78
N PHE A 607 32.70 5.81 -9.89
CA PHE A 607 31.69 6.78 -10.31
C PHE A 607 31.01 7.41 -9.07
N LYS A 608 30.75 8.72 -9.11
CA LYS A 608 29.91 9.38 -8.10
C LYS A 608 28.46 8.98 -8.36
N GLU A 609 27.78 8.44 -7.34
CA GLU A 609 26.36 8.05 -7.41
C GLU A 609 26.07 7.17 -8.64
N LEU A 610 26.69 5.99 -8.70
CA LEU A 610 26.45 4.97 -9.73
C LEU A 610 25.04 4.38 -9.57
N GLU A 611 24.14 4.69 -10.50
CA GLU A 611 22.72 4.30 -10.42
C GLU A 611 22.42 3.05 -11.25
N ALA A 612 23.02 2.92 -12.44
CA ALA A 612 22.85 1.75 -13.31
C ALA A 612 24.02 1.53 -14.28
N VAL A 613 24.14 0.29 -14.76
CA VAL A 613 25.09 -0.16 -15.78
C VAL A 613 24.33 -1.06 -16.75
N HIS A 614 24.40 -0.77 -18.04
CA HIS A 614 23.73 -1.54 -19.10
C HIS A 614 24.68 -1.85 -20.25
N VAL A 615 24.46 -3.02 -20.86
CA VAL A 615 25.03 -3.43 -22.14
C VAL A 615 24.10 -2.92 -23.26
N ASP A 616 24.67 -2.33 -24.30
CA ASP A 616 23.99 -1.99 -25.56
C ASP A 616 24.05 -3.23 -26.48
N PRO A 617 23.00 -3.58 -27.25
CA PRO A 617 23.01 -4.73 -28.17
C PRO A 617 24.18 -4.76 -29.17
N LYS A 618 24.86 -3.62 -29.39
CA LYS A 618 26.05 -3.48 -30.24
C LYS A 618 27.39 -3.60 -29.48
N GLY A 619 27.38 -4.03 -28.23
CA GLY A 619 28.58 -4.20 -27.38
C GLY A 619 29.14 -2.91 -26.77
N GLY A 620 28.41 -1.81 -26.86
CA GLY A 620 28.70 -0.60 -26.08
C GLY A 620 28.27 -0.77 -24.62
N LEU A 621 28.83 0.02 -23.71
CA LEU A 621 28.40 0.04 -22.31
C LEU A 621 27.90 1.43 -21.93
N VAL A 622 26.78 1.48 -21.21
CA VAL A 622 26.12 2.72 -20.79
C VAL A 622 25.99 2.74 -19.28
N VAL A 623 26.57 3.74 -18.65
CA VAL A 623 26.54 3.96 -17.21
C VAL A 623 25.66 5.16 -16.90
N GLN A 624 24.71 5.02 -15.98
CA GLN A 624 24.06 6.16 -15.35
C GLN A 624 24.76 6.49 -14.03
N ALA A 625 25.31 7.69 -13.92
CA ALA A 625 25.95 8.17 -12.69
C ALA A 625 25.85 9.71 -12.57
N ASP A 626 25.64 10.21 -11.35
CA ASP A 626 25.50 11.65 -11.05
C ASP A 626 24.40 12.36 -11.90
N GLY A 627 23.35 11.61 -12.28
CA GLY A 627 22.28 12.08 -13.19
C GLY A 627 22.68 12.23 -14.67
N GLU A 628 23.88 11.82 -15.06
CA GLU A 628 24.34 11.74 -16.46
C GLU A 628 24.39 10.30 -16.97
N LEU A 629 24.09 10.11 -18.26
CA LEU A 629 24.53 8.95 -19.01
C LEU A 629 25.95 9.16 -19.53
N ILE A 630 26.78 8.14 -19.31
CA ILE A 630 28.19 8.08 -19.63
C ILE A 630 28.41 6.83 -20.49
N GLU A 631 28.84 7.00 -21.73
CA GLU A 631 29.11 5.88 -22.61
C GLU A 631 30.57 5.44 -22.45
N LEU A 632 30.77 4.14 -22.25
CA LEU A 632 32.08 3.51 -22.17
C LEU A 632 32.30 2.61 -23.39
N SER A 633 33.49 2.73 -23.98
CA SER A 633 34.06 1.70 -24.83
C SER A 633 34.12 0.35 -24.10
N ALA A 634 34.17 -0.74 -24.87
CA ALA A 634 34.38 -2.10 -24.38
C ALA A 634 35.71 -2.35 -23.62
N ARG A 635 36.55 -1.31 -23.45
CA ARG A 635 37.76 -1.30 -22.60
C ARG A 635 37.66 -0.35 -21.39
N GLY A 636 36.44 -0.04 -20.95
CA GLY A 636 36.15 0.76 -19.77
C GLY A 636 36.52 2.26 -19.89
N LYS A 637 36.93 2.73 -21.07
CA LYS A 637 37.22 4.15 -21.28
C LYS A 637 35.95 4.90 -21.65
N ILE A 638 35.72 6.02 -20.98
CA ILE A 638 34.67 6.99 -21.29
C ILE A 638 34.87 7.55 -22.69
N GLU A 639 33.83 7.48 -23.53
CA GLU A 639 33.79 8.03 -24.88
C GLU A 639 32.85 9.26 -24.95
N SER A 640 31.75 9.27 -24.19
CA SER A 640 30.82 10.41 -24.12
C SER A 640 30.31 10.69 -22.69
N ARG A 641 29.79 11.91 -22.47
CA ARG A 641 29.21 12.43 -21.20
C ARG A 641 28.20 13.54 -21.48
N GLY A 642 27.45 13.98 -20.47
CA GLY A 642 26.62 15.19 -20.53
C GLY A 642 25.21 15.00 -21.08
N LYS A 643 24.84 13.80 -21.54
CA LYS A 643 23.44 13.44 -21.79
C LYS A 643 22.78 13.18 -20.43
N LYS A 644 21.84 14.02 -20.02
CA LYS A 644 21.17 13.85 -18.72
C LYS A 644 20.13 12.73 -18.76
N ALA A 645 20.11 11.91 -17.71
CA ALA A 645 18.96 11.05 -17.43
C ALA A 645 17.76 11.91 -16.97
N PRO A 646 16.51 11.45 -17.16
CA PRO A 646 15.34 12.13 -16.59
C PRO A 646 15.36 12.09 -15.05
N GLU A 647 14.92 13.15 -14.40
CA GLU A 647 14.98 13.28 -12.94
C GLU A 647 14.16 12.17 -12.23
N GLY A 648 14.79 11.44 -11.31
CA GLY A 648 14.17 10.34 -10.58
C GLY A 648 13.87 9.09 -11.42
N ARG A 649 14.54 8.93 -12.57
CA ARG A 649 14.48 7.75 -13.44
C ARG A 649 15.83 7.07 -13.54
N THR A 650 15.81 5.74 -13.55
CA THR A 650 17.00 4.89 -13.75
C THR A 650 16.97 4.35 -15.18
N LEU A 651 18.10 4.30 -15.87
CA LEU A 651 18.24 3.55 -17.12
C LEU A 651 17.84 2.08 -16.88
N SER A 652 17.13 1.50 -17.85
CA SER A 652 16.64 0.11 -17.82
C SER A 652 17.08 -0.68 -19.06
N GLY A 653 17.45 0.00 -20.14
CA GLY A 653 18.07 -0.58 -21.33
C GLY A 653 17.95 0.32 -22.56
N ARG A 654 18.15 -0.22 -23.77
CA ARG A 654 18.17 0.53 -25.04
C ARG A 654 17.59 -0.27 -26.20
N ILE A 655 16.44 0.15 -26.71
CA ILE A 655 15.80 -0.48 -27.88
C ILE A 655 16.41 0.09 -29.17
N ALA A 656 16.79 -0.77 -30.11
CA ALA A 656 17.14 -0.38 -31.47
C ALA A 656 15.88 -0.12 -32.30
N THR A 657 15.69 1.11 -32.79
CA THR A 657 14.53 1.48 -33.63
C THR A 657 14.96 1.79 -35.07
N PRO A 658 14.04 1.84 -36.06
CA PRO A 658 14.39 2.21 -37.44
C PRO A 658 15.04 3.60 -37.56
N ASP A 659 14.73 4.51 -36.64
CA ASP A 659 15.26 5.88 -36.59
C ASP A 659 16.50 6.05 -35.68
N GLY A 660 16.94 4.99 -34.98
CA GLY A 660 18.14 5.04 -34.14
C GLY A 660 18.13 4.08 -32.93
N THR A 661 18.37 4.62 -31.74
CA THR A 661 18.32 3.88 -30.47
C THR A 661 17.63 4.74 -29.42
N VAL A 662 16.69 4.14 -28.68
CA VAL A 662 15.90 4.81 -27.63
C VAL A 662 16.30 4.24 -26.29
N ASP A 663 16.80 5.07 -25.36
CA ASP A 663 17.00 4.61 -23.99
C ASP A 663 15.65 4.47 -23.27
N VAL A 664 15.47 3.34 -22.60
CA VAL A 664 14.30 3.04 -21.78
C VAL A 664 14.67 3.31 -20.33
N TYR A 665 13.84 4.08 -19.61
CA TYR A 665 14.11 4.43 -18.21
C TYR A 665 12.96 4.01 -17.29
N GLU A 666 13.26 3.21 -16.28
CA GLU A 666 12.31 2.83 -15.24
C GLU A 666 12.15 3.95 -14.20
N GLY A 667 10.92 4.11 -13.72
CA GLY A 667 10.64 4.80 -12.46
C GLY A 667 10.63 3.81 -11.30
N LYS A 668 10.82 4.31 -10.07
CA LYS A 668 10.90 3.52 -8.81
C LYS A 668 9.75 2.53 -8.52
N TRP A 669 8.68 2.53 -9.32
CA TRP A 669 7.52 1.64 -9.21
C TRP A 669 6.97 1.17 -10.56
N ASP A 670 7.70 1.40 -11.65
CA ASP A 670 7.27 1.06 -13.01
C ASP A 670 7.41 -0.46 -13.27
N PRO A 671 6.68 -1.04 -14.24
CA PRO A 671 6.90 -2.41 -14.66
C PRO A 671 8.30 -2.57 -15.29
N THR A 672 9.02 -3.63 -14.93
CA THR A 672 10.33 -3.94 -15.51
C THR A 672 10.15 -4.37 -16.97
N PRO A 673 10.77 -3.67 -17.94
CA PRO A 673 10.83 -4.13 -19.31
C PRO A 673 11.93 -5.20 -19.46
N VAL A 674 11.64 -6.23 -20.24
CA VAL A 674 12.66 -7.11 -20.84
C VAL A 674 12.72 -6.74 -22.32
N LEU A 675 13.94 -6.55 -22.83
CA LEU A 675 14.24 -5.94 -24.13
C LEU A 675 15.15 -6.88 -24.94
N ASP A 676 15.34 -6.57 -26.22
CA ASP A 676 16.34 -7.22 -27.08
C ASP A 676 16.03 -8.73 -27.35
N HIS A 677 14.74 -9.03 -27.57
CA HIS A 677 14.17 -10.36 -27.82
C HIS A 677 13.16 -10.32 -28.97
N ASP A 678 13.28 -11.22 -29.95
CA ASP A 678 12.32 -11.40 -31.07
C ASP A 678 11.27 -12.46 -30.67
N VAL A 679 10.11 -12.05 -30.14
CA VAL A 679 9.12 -12.97 -29.53
C VAL A 679 8.09 -13.47 -30.55
N ASP A 680 7.75 -12.69 -31.58
CA ASP A 680 6.84 -13.16 -32.65
C ASP A 680 7.52 -13.84 -33.87
N GLY A 681 8.84 -13.72 -33.99
CA GLY A 681 9.66 -14.43 -34.95
C GLY A 681 9.81 -13.72 -36.31
N ASP A 682 9.56 -12.40 -36.38
CA ASP A 682 9.77 -11.60 -37.60
C ASP A 682 11.22 -11.13 -37.80
N GLY A 683 12.06 -11.25 -36.75
CA GLY A 683 13.48 -10.90 -36.76
C GLY A 683 13.83 -9.51 -36.22
N GLU A 684 12.90 -8.87 -35.49
CA GLU A 684 13.04 -7.54 -34.90
C GLU A 684 12.82 -7.57 -33.37
N ASP A 685 13.45 -6.65 -32.63
CA ASP A 685 13.36 -6.65 -31.16
C ASP A 685 11.97 -6.19 -30.64
N ASP A 686 11.28 -7.08 -29.93
CA ASP A 686 10.04 -6.82 -29.19
C ASP A 686 10.31 -6.20 -27.81
N VAL A 687 9.27 -5.63 -27.20
CA VAL A 687 9.30 -5.06 -25.84
C VAL A 687 8.35 -5.84 -24.92
N VAL A 688 8.90 -6.59 -23.96
CA VAL A 688 8.13 -7.39 -23.00
C VAL A 688 7.99 -6.63 -21.68
N VAL A 689 6.84 -6.00 -21.45
CA VAL A 689 6.56 -5.21 -20.24
C VAL A 689 5.88 -6.10 -19.19
N ALA A 690 6.60 -6.46 -18.12
CA ALA A 690 6.11 -7.33 -17.05
C ALA A 690 5.73 -6.56 -15.78
N GLY A 691 4.58 -6.88 -15.17
CA GLY A 691 4.13 -6.20 -13.96
C GLY A 691 3.01 -6.88 -13.18
N ARG A 692 2.51 -6.18 -12.14
CA ARG A 692 1.55 -6.71 -11.15
C ARG A 692 0.16 -7.10 -11.67
N GLN A 693 -0.16 -6.79 -12.93
CA GLN A 693 -1.45 -7.13 -13.55
C GLN A 693 -1.30 -8.17 -14.68
N GLY A 694 -0.08 -8.64 -14.96
CA GLY A 694 0.23 -9.43 -16.14
C GLY A 694 1.46 -8.95 -16.88
N LEU A 695 1.61 -9.40 -18.12
CA LEU A 695 2.59 -8.88 -19.07
C LEU A 695 1.94 -8.52 -20.40
N ILE A 696 2.55 -7.58 -21.11
CA ILE A 696 2.20 -7.24 -22.50
C ILE A 696 3.50 -7.26 -23.32
N VAL A 697 3.48 -8.01 -24.42
CA VAL A 697 4.51 -7.94 -25.47
C VAL A 697 4.04 -6.93 -26.51
N TYR A 698 4.90 -6.00 -26.89
CA TYR A 698 4.67 -5.04 -27.96
C TYR A 698 5.67 -5.28 -29.09
N ASP A 699 5.20 -5.19 -30.32
CA ASP A 699 6.09 -5.17 -31.48
C ASP A 699 6.98 -3.93 -31.49
N ARG A 700 8.04 -3.96 -32.31
CA ARG A 700 8.96 -2.84 -32.55
C ARG A 700 8.26 -1.54 -33.00
N GLN A 701 6.99 -1.57 -33.40
CA GLN A 701 6.18 -0.39 -33.74
C GLN A 701 5.19 0.03 -32.63
N GLY A 702 5.22 -0.62 -31.46
CA GLY A 702 4.42 -0.30 -30.29
C GLY A 702 3.00 -0.88 -30.30
N LYS A 703 2.67 -1.80 -31.20
CA LYS A 703 1.37 -2.51 -31.23
C LYS A 703 1.46 -3.76 -30.33
N PRO A 704 0.46 -4.02 -29.47
CA PRO A 704 0.49 -5.19 -28.59
C PRO A 704 0.32 -6.49 -29.39
N LEU A 705 1.19 -7.47 -29.14
CA LEU A 705 1.19 -8.81 -29.71
C LEU A 705 0.50 -9.80 -28.76
N LEU A 706 1.10 -10.00 -27.58
CA LEU A 706 0.60 -10.85 -26.50
C LEU A 706 0.13 -10.00 -25.31
N ARG A 707 -0.98 -10.41 -24.70
CA ARG A 707 -1.39 -9.99 -23.35
C ARG A 707 -1.73 -11.21 -22.50
N VAL A 708 -0.98 -11.40 -21.42
CA VAL A 708 -1.32 -12.34 -20.35
C VAL A 708 -1.74 -11.53 -19.13
N ARG A 709 -2.91 -11.79 -18.56
CA ARG A 709 -3.26 -11.21 -17.25
C ARG A 709 -2.88 -12.13 -16.11
N SER A 710 -2.42 -11.50 -15.03
CA SER A 710 -2.21 -12.11 -13.73
C SER A 710 -3.34 -11.69 -12.78
N HIS A 711 -3.91 -12.64 -12.07
CA HIS A 711 -4.91 -12.37 -11.04
C HIS A 711 -4.22 -11.93 -9.73
N ASP A 712 -3.89 -10.64 -9.67
CA ASP A 712 -3.38 -9.87 -8.52
C ASP A 712 -2.00 -10.27 -7.93
N VAL A 713 -1.40 -11.37 -8.42
CA VAL A 713 -0.06 -11.86 -8.06
C VAL A 713 1.04 -11.29 -8.96
N GLY A 714 2.24 -11.12 -8.39
CA GLY A 714 3.43 -10.69 -9.12
C GLY A 714 3.92 -11.74 -10.11
N LEU A 715 4.49 -11.28 -11.23
CA LEU A 715 5.17 -12.11 -12.21
C LEU A 715 6.67 -11.83 -12.19
N THR A 716 7.48 -12.87 -12.27
CA THR A 716 8.88 -12.76 -12.74
C THR A 716 8.93 -13.35 -14.13
N VAL A 717 9.58 -12.69 -15.08
CA VAL A 717 9.59 -13.08 -16.50
C VAL A 717 11.02 -13.22 -16.97
N ALA A 718 11.28 -14.26 -17.75
CA ALA A 718 12.46 -14.39 -18.59
C ALA A 718 12.03 -14.68 -20.03
N VAL A 719 12.86 -14.36 -21.01
CA VAL A 719 12.56 -14.48 -22.43
C VAL A 719 13.77 -15.12 -23.12
N GLY A 720 13.54 -15.91 -24.17
CA GLY A 720 14.58 -16.52 -24.99
C GLY A 720 14.14 -17.81 -25.69
N ASP A 721 14.69 -18.10 -26.86
CA ASP A 721 14.47 -19.33 -27.63
C ASP A 721 14.72 -20.57 -26.76
N LEU A 722 13.69 -21.39 -26.50
CA LEU A 722 13.86 -22.66 -25.78
C LEU A 722 14.01 -23.86 -26.72
N ASP A 723 13.72 -23.76 -28.02
CA ASP A 723 13.58 -24.96 -28.88
C ASP A 723 14.26 -24.95 -30.25
N GLY A 724 15.04 -23.90 -30.57
CA GLY A 724 15.83 -23.76 -31.77
C GLY A 724 15.06 -23.24 -32.98
N LYS A 725 14.09 -22.34 -32.78
CA LYS A 725 13.23 -21.76 -33.85
C LYS A 725 13.22 -20.23 -33.79
N ALA A 726 12.60 -19.60 -34.79
CA ALA A 726 12.26 -18.19 -34.73
C ALA A 726 11.09 -17.96 -33.76
N GLY A 727 11.17 -16.88 -32.97
CA GLY A 727 10.28 -16.59 -31.85
C GLY A 727 10.86 -17.10 -30.52
N ASP A 728 11.33 -16.18 -29.68
CA ASP A 728 11.77 -16.41 -28.31
C ASP A 728 10.58 -16.81 -27.41
N GLU A 729 10.80 -17.72 -26.46
CA GLU A 729 9.76 -18.13 -25.52
C GLU A 729 9.71 -17.24 -24.27
N VAL A 730 8.52 -16.72 -23.94
CA VAL A 730 8.26 -16.01 -22.68
C VAL A 730 7.99 -16.99 -21.54
N VAL A 731 8.95 -17.14 -20.63
CA VAL A 731 8.82 -17.90 -19.39
C VAL A 731 8.20 -17.01 -18.32
N ILE A 732 7.05 -17.43 -17.76
CA ILE A 732 6.34 -16.70 -16.72
C ILE A 732 6.40 -17.49 -15.42
N PHE A 733 7.11 -16.96 -14.42
CA PHE A 733 6.99 -17.40 -13.04
C PHE A 733 5.86 -16.65 -12.32
N VAL A 734 5.02 -17.39 -11.61
CA VAL A 734 3.88 -16.85 -10.86
C VAL A 734 4.17 -16.96 -9.37
N GLU A 735 4.16 -15.84 -8.65
CA GLU A 735 4.48 -15.87 -7.22
C GLU A 735 3.52 -16.80 -6.45
N HIS A 736 4.11 -17.69 -5.63
CA HIS A 736 3.45 -18.68 -4.76
C HIS A 736 2.89 -19.99 -5.38
N TYR A 737 3.06 -20.24 -6.71
CA TYR A 737 2.58 -21.47 -7.40
C TYR A 737 3.68 -22.51 -7.71
#